data_AF-A0A0M8PG07-F1
#
_entry.id   AF-A0A0M8PG07-F1
#
_cell.length_a   1.000
_cell.length_b   1.000
_cell.length_c   1.000
_cell.angle_alpha   90.00
_cell.angle_beta   90.00
_cell.angle_gamma   90.00
#
_symmetry.space_group_name_H-M   'P 1'
#
loop_
_entity.id
_entity.type
_entity.pdbx_description
1 polymer ?
#
loop_
_entity_poly.entity_id
_entity_poly.type
_entity_poly.pdbx_seq_one_letter_code
_entity_poly.pdbx_strand_id
1 'polypeptide(L)'
;MTIDETTPADNGRNSKASRRTSDRGIGPASRKGALVDKLLAGEPYALAFGGQGAPWLSSLEELSRDNGLEPVLTELVNEADALLAPVAHDLVVVRPSGFDPIAWMLEQEVADEDETPVVGPSETTLTSAAVSLPGVFLTQVAALRALANQGLDVTAQAPAAVIGHSQGVLAVAATEAAGAKDGQILAIAQLIGAAATLVGRRRGIIAGAERFPMLAVANVDPERLRAVVAEVFADQDPQRSAVVAIRNARRRVVLSGPPAALARVQQRCEEISAAETREREAKKRGGAVFAPTFEPVSAEIGFHHPALADAVEQVADWASRCGLDADLARSLAQEVLVDPVDWVALVDDAVAAGASWILDLGPGELLTRMTSSGLRGQGVGIIAAATRGGQRNLLTPGAEPEVPQPWSAFAPKPVTLPDGRQGVETSFTRLTGRSPILLAGMTPTTVDPKIVAAAANAGHWAELAGGGQVTEQIFADHVEELKGLLEPGRAVQFNSMFLDPYLWKLHVGGKRLVPRARAAGAPFDGVVVTAGIPELEEAVSIIEELTEAGISYVAFKPGTVAQIRSVIRIANEVPNYPVIVHIEGGRAGGHHSWEDLDDLLLATYAELRTRSNLVLCVGGGIGTPERAADYLTGRWSTAHGFPAMPLDGILVGTAAMATLEATTSPEVKRMLVETPGTPDWVGAGTASGGMASGRSQLGADIHEIDNAASRTGRLLDEVAGDAEAVAARRDEIIAALDVTAKPYFGDVAEMTYGQWLARYLELAVGSQEVADAAETPWIDVTWRERFREMLQRAESRLHPADRGPIPTLFADDAALDRPYAALATLTGQFPDADSVVLHPADVPFFVALCRTPGKPVNFVPVVDQDVRRWWRSDSLWQAHDPRYSADQVCIIPGTVAVAGITRADEPVGELLDRFEKATVDELVAAGVEPVQIAARRHQDLASGLLDAVLSAPDVNWAGRQTVNPVHRLGDLDEWSVESDTAA
;
A
#
# COMPACT_ATOMS: atom_id res chain seq x y z
N MET A 1 -9.09 31.21 13.55
CA MET A 1 -8.43 31.52 14.84
C MET A 1 -8.75 30.37 15.78
N THR A 2 -7.91 29.35 15.73
CA THR A 2 -7.86 28.18 16.62
C THR A 2 -6.44 27.67 16.47
N ILE A 3 -5.68 27.83 17.54
CA ILE A 3 -4.26 27.49 17.67
C ILE A 3 -4.22 26.01 18.03
N ASP A 4 -3.56 25.21 17.19
CA ASP A 4 -3.29 23.79 17.44
C ASP A 4 -1.82 23.67 17.84
N GLU A 5 -1.56 23.77 19.14
CA GLU A 5 -0.27 23.48 19.77
C GLU A 5 -0.25 21.99 20.15
N THR A 6 0.29 21.12 19.30
CA THR A 6 0.96 19.88 19.74
C THR A 6 1.91 19.35 18.66
N THR A 7 3.08 19.98 18.55
CA THR A 7 4.29 19.31 18.05
C THR A 7 5.37 19.54 19.11
N PRO A 8 5.79 18.53 19.88
CA PRO A 8 6.85 18.74 20.85
C PRO A 8 8.16 18.98 20.10
N ALA A 9 8.74 20.16 20.35
CA ALA A 9 10.10 20.49 20.00
C ALA A 9 11.06 19.41 20.54
N ASP A 10 11.90 18.91 19.64
CA ASP A 10 12.98 17.95 19.92
C ASP A 10 14.06 18.63 20.77
N ASN A 11 13.83 18.67 22.07
CA ASN A 11 14.79 19.15 23.05
C ASN A 11 15.70 17.98 23.44
N GLY A 12 16.97 18.09 23.05
CA GLY A 12 18.06 17.18 23.37
C GLY A 12 18.06 16.74 24.84
N ARG A 13 17.60 15.52 25.08
CA ARG A 13 17.85 14.76 26.30
C ARG A 13 18.08 13.29 25.93
N ASN A 14 19.36 12.93 25.97
CA ASN A 14 19.91 11.57 25.99
C ASN A 14 18.93 10.52 26.55
N SER A 15 18.26 9.75 25.68
CA SER A 15 17.62 8.49 26.04
C SER A 15 18.68 7.37 26.07
N LYS A 16 19.33 7.22 27.22
CA LYS A 16 20.06 5.99 27.57
C LYS A 16 19.04 4.87 27.88
N ALA A 17 18.36 4.34 26.86
CA ALA A 17 17.51 3.16 27.01
C ALA A 17 17.23 2.50 25.64
N SER A 18 18.28 2.01 24.98
CA SER A 18 18.16 1.11 23.81
C SER A 18 19.44 0.25 23.61
N ARG A 19 20.31 0.17 24.62
CA ARG A 19 21.51 -0.70 24.57
C ARG A 19 21.28 -1.91 25.45
N ARG A 20 20.64 -2.94 24.90
CA ARG A 20 20.79 -4.34 25.32
C ARG A 20 19.94 -5.23 24.41
N THR A 21 20.56 -5.73 23.35
CA THR A 21 20.42 -7.11 22.82
C THR A 21 21.24 -7.27 21.52
N SER A 22 22.36 -7.99 21.65
CA SER A 22 23.04 -8.86 20.66
C SER A 22 24.54 -8.91 20.98
N ASP A 23 24.87 -9.53 22.11
CA ASP A 23 26.23 -10.02 22.35
C ASP A 23 26.36 -11.36 21.60
N ARG A 24 26.48 -11.27 20.26
CA ARG A 24 26.84 -12.40 19.40
C ARG A 24 28.36 -12.49 19.35
N GLY A 25 28.89 -13.71 19.46
CA GLY A 25 30.32 -14.01 19.54
C GLY A 25 31.16 -13.24 18.50
N ILE A 26 32.00 -12.35 19.00
CA ILE A 26 32.94 -11.56 18.20
C ILE A 26 34.10 -12.47 17.80
N GLY A 27 34.03 -13.03 16.58
CA GLY A 27 35.24 -13.27 15.79
C GLY A 27 36.02 -11.95 15.66
N PRO A 28 37.36 -11.96 15.52
CA PRO A 28 38.19 -10.78 15.75
C PRO A 28 37.64 -9.58 14.99
N ALA A 29 37.15 -8.57 15.72
CA ALA A 29 36.54 -7.38 15.16
C ALA A 29 37.45 -6.81 14.07
N SER A 30 37.05 -6.95 12.80
CA SER A 30 37.68 -6.20 11.73
C SER A 30 37.49 -4.74 12.11
N ARG A 31 38.59 -4.00 12.31
CA ARG A 31 38.53 -2.55 12.49
C ARG A 31 37.76 -1.98 11.29
N LYS A 32 36.49 -1.60 11.47
CA LYS A 32 35.75 -0.91 10.42
C LYS A 32 36.51 0.39 10.12
N GLY A 33 37.08 0.51 8.93
CA GLY A 33 37.75 1.73 8.48
C GLY A 33 36.78 2.91 8.39
N ALA A 34 37.29 4.12 8.16
CA ALA A 34 36.44 5.25 7.82
C ALA A 34 35.84 5.06 6.41
N LEU A 35 34.72 5.73 6.10
CA LEU A 35 34.12 5.63 4.78
C LEU A 35 35.09 6.10 3.69
N VAL A 36 35.87 7.16 3.96
CA VAL A 36 36.90 7.66 3.04
C VAL A 36 37.92 6.58 2.66
N ASP A 37 38.29 5.69 3.58
CA ASP A 37 39.22 4.59 3.31
C ASP A 37 38.63 3.59 2.30
N LYS A 38 37.31 3.36 2.36
CA LYS A 38 36.61 2.47 1.42
C LYS A 38 36.51 3.10 0.03
N LEU A 39 36.23 4.40 -0.04
CA LEU A 39 36.19 5.14 -1.31
C LEU A 39 37.58 5.13 -1.98
N LEU A 40 38.64 5.35 -1.21
CA LEU A 40 40.03 5.25 -1.67
C LEU A 40 40.43 3.81 -2.05
N ALA A 41 39.82 2.80 -1.44
CA ALA A 41 40.00 1.39 -1.80
C ALA A 41 39.21 0.98 -3.07
N GLY A 42 38.47 1.90 -3.69
CA GLY A 42 37.77 1.67 -4.96
C GLY A 42 36.27 1.46 -4.85
N GLU A 43 35.64 1.70 -3.69
CA GLU A 43 34.18 1.74 -3.60
C GLU A 43 33.64 2.93 -4.43
N PRO A 44 32.76 2.70 -5.42
CA PRO A 44 32.32 3.72 -6.35
C PRO A 44 31.43 4.76 -5.66
N TYR A 45 31.68 6.03 -5.95
CA TYR A 45 30.91 7.16 -5.43
C TYR A 45 30.62 8.20 -6.51
N ALA A 46 29.58 8.99 -6.30
CA ALA A 46 29.24 10.14 -7.12
C ALA A 46 29.35 11.44 -6.31
N LEU A 47 29.65 12.54 -6.98
CA LEU A 47 29.59 13.88 -6.40
C LEU A 47 28.30 14.56 -6.82
N ALA A 48 27.63 15.21 -5.87
CA ALA A 48 26.43 15.98 -6.11
C ALA A 48 26.60 17.43 -5.62
N PHE A 49 26.24 18.39 -6.46
CA PHE A 49 26.34 19.81 -6.15
C PHE A 49 24.95 20.46 -6.07
N GLY A 50 24.64 21.06 -4.92
CA GLY A 50 23.33 21.66 -4.62
C GLY A 50 23.06 23.01 -5.29
N GLY A 51 21.79 23.39 -5.37
CA GLY A 51 21.34 24.65 -5.95
C GLY A 51 21.20 25.82 -4.96
N GLN A 52 20.42 26.82 -5.36
CA GLN A 52 20.02 27.97 -4.53
C GLN A 52 19.13 27.58 -3.34
N GLY A 53 19.05 28.46 -2.33
CA GLY A 53 18.09 28.36 -1.22
C GLY A 53 18.66 27.82 0.10
N ALA A 54 19.95 27.50 0.15
CA ALA A 54 20.67 27.19 1.39
C ALA A 54 21.53 28.38 1.86
N PRO A 55 21.77 28.55 3.18
CA PRO A 55 22.61 29.61 3.71
C PRO A 55 24.09 29.35 3.36
N TRP A 56 24.55 30.01 2.29
CA TRP A 56 25.85 29.75 1.69
C TRP A 56 27.01 30.43 2.43
N LEU A 57 26.81 31.64 2.97
CA LEU A 57 27.88 32.42 3.60
C LEU A 57 28.36 31.76 4.90
N SER A 58 27.43 31.33 5.77
CA SER A 58 27.80 30.61 7.00
C SER A 58 28.43 29.24 6.71
N SER A 59 27.95 28.54 5.68
CA SER A 59 28.55 27.27 5.24
C SER A 59 29.98 27.49 4.72
N LEU A 60 30.21 28.56 3.95
CA LEU A 60 31.54 28.95 3.47
C LEU A 60 32.47 29.31 4.63
N GLU A 61 31.96 30.06 5.61
CA GLU A 61 32.70 30.45 6.80
C GLU A 61 33.19 29.24 7.60
N GLU A 62 32.27 28.31 7.88
CA GLU A 62 32.57 27.05 8.58
C GLU A 62 33.61 26.23 7.82
N LEU A 63 33.41 26.00 6.52
CA LEU A 63 34.33 25.24 5.67
C LEU A 63 35.72 25.90 5.60
N SER A 64 35.76 27.21 5.43
CA SER A 64 36.99 27.98 5.32
C SER A 64 37.80 27.91 6.62
N ARG A 65 37.14 28.14 7.76
CA ARG A 65 37.77 28.13 9.09
C ARG A 65 38.29 26.74 9.45
N ASP A 66 37.47 25.70 9.26
CA ASP A 66 37.80 24.34 9.70
C ASP A 66 38.90 23.69 8.82
N ASN A 67 39.11 24.18 7.59
CA ASN A 67 40.06 23.60 6.63
C ASN A 67 41.18 24.56 6.18
N GLY A 68 41.26 25.77 6.76
CA GLY A 68 42.30 26.76 6.47
C GLY A 68 42.30 27.26 5.02
N LEU A 69 41.12 27.47 4.42
CA LEU A 69 40.98 27.77 2.99
C LEU A 69 40.99 29.26 2.64
N GLU A 70 40.96 30.15 3.64
CA GLU A 70 40.87 31.60 3.44
C GLU A 70 41.86 32.16 2.38
N PRO A 71 43.17 31.82 2.37
CA PRO A 71 44.09 32.38 1.37
C PRO A 71 43.73 31.98 -0.06
N VAL A 72 43.31 30.73 -0.26
CA VAL A 72 42.94 30.19 -1.57
C VAL A 72 41.64 30.81 -2.07
N LEU A 73 40.65 30.95 -1.17
CA LEU A 73 39.38 31.58 -1.51
C LEU A 73 39.55 33.07 -1.83
N THR A 74 40.44 33.75 -1.10
CA THR A 74 40.81 35.15 -1.37
C THR A 74 41.46 35.32 -2.74
N GLU A 75 42.35 34.40 -3.13
CA GLU A 75 42.97 34.40 -4.46
C GLU A 75 41.92 34.24 -5.56
N LEU A 76 40.99 33.31 -5.42
CA LEU A 76 39.90 33.08 -6.39
C LEU A 76 38.97 34.28 -6.54
N VAL A 77 38.59 34.92 -5.42
CA VAL A 77 37.75 36.13 -5.44
C VAL A 77 38.47 37.28 -6.15
N ASN A 78 39.76 37.49 -5.84
CA ASN A 78 40.57 38.53 -6.48
C ASN A 78 40.81 38.26 -7.98
N GLU A 79 41.02 37.01 -8.37
CA GLU A 79 41.15 36.61 -9.77
C GLU A 79 39.86 36.91 -10.54
N ALA A 80 38.71 36.50 -10.00
CA ALA A 80 37.41 36.77 -10.61
C ALA A 80 37.15 38.28 -10.74
N ASP A 81 37.44 39.07 -9.71
CA ASP A 81 37.28 40.53 -9.76
C ASP A 81 38.20 41.19 -10.79
N ALA A 82 39.45 40.72 -10.93
CA ALA A 82 40.37 41.21 -11.95
C ALA A 82 39.85 40.93 -13.37
N LEU A 83 39.28 39.74 -13.60
CA LEU A 83 38.66 39.35 -14.87
C LEU A 83 37.42 40.21 -15.18
N LEU A 84 36.65 40.60 -14.17
CA LEU A 84 35.41 41.36 -14.32
C LEU A 84 35.60 42.89 -14.41
N ALA A 85 36.82 43.40 -14.28
CA ALA A 85 37.12 44.82 -14.37
C ALA A 85 36.52 45.54 -15.61
N PRO A 86 36.51 44.95 -16.83
CA PRO A 86 35.93 45.59 -18.02
C PRO A 86 34.41 45.83 -17.99
N VAL A 87 33.69 45.12 -17.12
CA VAL A 87 32.22 45.23 -16.99
C VAL A 87 31.79 45.67 -15.59
N ALA A 88 32.73 46.09 -14.73
CA ALA A 88 32.44 46.46 -13.34
C ALA A 88 31.33 47.52 -13.21
N HIS A 89 31.29 48.51 -14.11
CA HIS A 89 30.24 49.53 -14.12
C HIS A 89 28.84 48.96 -14.42
N ASP A 90 28.76 47.96 -15.30
CA ASP A 90 27.50 47.27 -15.62
C ASP A 90 27.01 46.45 -14.42
N LEU A 91 27.93 45.82 -13.69
CA LEU A 91 27.60 44.96 -12.54
C LEU A 91 27.16 45.75 -11.30
N VAL A 92 27.74 46.91 -11.03
CA VAL A 92 27.39 47.75 -9.85
C VAL A 92 25.90 48.08 -9.78
N VAL A 93 25.21 48.14 -10.92
CA VAL A 93 23.76 48.41 -11.01
C VAL A 93 22.91 47.39 -10.26
N VAL A 94 23.35 46.13 -10.19
CA VAL A 94 22.61 45.02 -9.56
C VAL A 94 23.26 44.49 -8.29
N ARG A 95 24.52 44.82 -8.02
CA ARG A 95 25.23 44.50 -6.77
C ARG A 95 25.80 45.77 -6.10
N PRO A 96 24.96 46.63 -5.50
CA PRO A 96 25.43 47.88 -4.91
C PRO A 96 26.39 47.69 -3.72
N SER A 97 26.32 46.53 -3.05
CA SER A 97 27.20 46.15 -1.94
C SER A 97 28.49 45.44 -2.38
N GLY A 98 28.71 45.27 -3.71
CA GLY A 98 29.82 44.47 -4.23
C GLY A 98 29.65 42.97 -3.98
N PHE A 99 30.72 42.20 -4.21
CA PHE A 99 30.81 40.78 -3.89
C PHE A 99 32.18 40.51 -3.26
N ASP A 100 32.25 40.62 -1.94
CA ASP A 100 33.47 40.32 -1.17
C ASP A 100 33.11 39.41 0.02
N PRO A 101 32.87 38.11 -0.24
CA PRO A 101 32.44 37.18 0.79
C PRO A 101 33.49 36.99 1.90
N ILE A 102 34.77 37.20 1.59
CA ILE A 102 35.86 37.06 2.57
C ILE A 102 35.84 38.22 3.56
N ALA A 103 35.70 39.47 3.08
CA ALA A 103 35.54 40.61 3.96
C ALA A 103 34.30 40.46 4.85
N TRP A 104 33.17 40.01 4.30
CA TRP A 104 31.94 39.81 5.08
C TRP A 104 32.11 38.78 6.21
N MET A 105 32.87 37.70 5.97
CA MET A 105 33.18 36.71 7.00
C MET A 105 34.09 37.29 8.10
N LEU A 106 35.14 38.02 7.72
CA LEU A 106 36.07 38.65 8.67
C LEU A 106 35.40 39.74 9.52
N GLU A 107 34.50 40.52 8.92
CA GLU A 107 33.72 41.55 9.63
C GLU A 107 32.77 40.93 10.68
N GLN A 108 32.21 39.74 10.39
CA GLN A 108 31.38 38.99 11.34
C GLN A 108 32.18 38.42 12.52
N GLU A 109 33.43 37.99 12.29
CA GLU A 109 34.31 37.49 13.37
C GLU A 109 34.76 38.58 14.34
N VAL A 110 34.85 39.83 13.89
CA VAL A 110 35.34 40.98 14.67
C VAL A 110 34.23 41.67 15.48
N ALA A 111 32.96 41.39 15.20
CA ALA A 111 31.83 41.97 15.93
C ALA A 111 31.64 41.31 17.31
N ASP A 112 32.04 42.00 18.39
CA ASP A 112 31.74 41.60 19.79
C ASP A 112 30.21 41.52 20.04
N GLU A 113 29.77 40.47 20.75
CA GLU A 113 28.35 40.10 20.95
C GLU A 113 27.46 41.15 21.64
N ASP A 114 28.01 42.20 22.27
CA ASP A 114 27.22 43.09 23.14
C ASP A 114 27.05 44.57 22.69
N GLU A 115 27.81 45.17 21.76
CA GLU A 115 27.64 46.62 21.49
C GLU A 115 27.87 47.13 20.04
N THR A 116 28.09 46.26 19.03
CA THR A 116 28.32 46.72 17.65
C THR A 116 27.27 46.16 16.68
N PRO A 117 26.57 46.98 15.86
CA PRO A 117 25.69 46.45 14.82
C PRO A 117 26.50 45.59 13.86
N VAL A 118 26.05 44.37 13.55
CA VAL A 118 26.65 43.49 12.55
C VAL A 118 26.83 44.26 11.24
N VAL A 119 28.07 44.59 10.90
CA VAL A 119 28.43 45.21 9.63
C VAL A 119 28.56 44.06 8.63
N GLY A 120 27.51 43.84 7.85
CA GLY A 120 27.46 42.80 6.85
C GLY A 120 26.26 43.00 5.91
N PRO A 121 26.26 42.40 4.72
CA PRO A 121 25.12 42.47 3.80
C PRO A 121 23.85 41.92 4.48
N SER A 122 22.72 42.58 4.22
CA SER A 122 21.42 42.11 4.71
C SER A 122 21.09 40.72 4.15
N GLU A 123 20.23 39.96 4.84
CA GLU A 123 19.77 38.66 4.35
C GLU A 123 19.13 38.75 2.94
N THR A 124 18.41 39.85 2.66
CA THR A 124 17.87 40.13 1.32
C THR A 124 18.97 40.32 0.27
N THR A 125 20.11 40.92 0.65
CA THR A 125 21.27 41.04 -0.22
C THR A 125 21.93 39.68 -0.46
N LEU A 126 22.10 38.88 0.60
CA LEU A 126 22.72 37.56 0.54
C LEU A 126 21.91 36.53 -0.25
N THR A 127 20.60 36.75 -0.38
CA THR A 127 19.66 35.92 -1.17
C THR A 127 19.44 36.46 -2.59
N SER A 128 19.98 37.64 -2.92
CA SER A 128 19.90 38.18 -4.28
C SER A 128 20.75 37.35 -5.24
N ALA A 129 20.23 37.05 -6.43
CA ALA A 129 20.89 36.18 -7.40
C ALA A 129 22.30 36.68 -7.81
N ALA A 130 22.51 38.01 -7.83
CA ALA A 130 23.80 38.62 -8.15
C ALA A 130 24.90 38.33 -7.09
N VAL A 131 24.51 37.93 -5.88
CA VAL A 131 25.41 37.63 -4.75
C VAL A 131 25.37 36.15 -4.38
N SER A 132 24.19 35.55 -4.31
CA SER A 132 24.02 34.16 -3.87
C SER A 132 24.55 33.15 -4.88
N LEU A 133 24.43 33.40 -6.18
CA LEU A 133 24.86 32.48 -7.25
C LEU A 133 26.39 32.27 -7.25
N PRO A 134 27.21 33.33 -7.30
CA PRO A 134 28.66 33.18 -7.12
C PRO A 134 29.05 32.74 -5.70
N GLY A 135 28.30 33.15 -4.68
CA GLY A 135 28.55 32.74 -3.29
C GLY A 135 28.43 31.23 -3.07
N VAL A 136 27.35 30.62 -3.55
CA VAL A 136 27.16 29.15 -3.47
C VAL A 136 28.23 28.40 -4.27
N PHE A 137 28.57 28.88 -5.48
CA PHE A 137 29.64 28.26 -6.26
C PHE A 137 30.98 28.29 -5.50
N LEU A 138 31.32 29.42 -4.86
CA LEU A 138 32.52 29.53 -4.03
C LEU A 138 32.48 28.55 -2.85
N THR A 139 31.32 28.37 -2.19
CA THR A 139 31.13 27.35 -1.14
C THR A 139 31.37 25.93 -1.66
N GLN A 140 30.91 25.60 -2.87
CA GLN A 140 31.11 24.28 -3.48
C GLN A 140 32.58 24.01 -3.82
N VAL A 141 33.28 25.02 -4.33
CA VAL A 141 34.73 24.94 -4.56
C VAL A 141 35.45 24.77 -3.22
N ALA A 142 35.06 25.51 -2.17
CA ALA A 142 35.62 25.33 -0.83
C ALA A 142 35.40 23.90 -0.31
N ALA A 143 34.21 23.33 -0.51
CA ALA A 143 33.90 21.95 -0.13
C ALA A 143 34.77 20.93 -0.90
N LEU A 144 35.01 21.13 -2.20
CA LEU A 144 35.93 20.30 -3.00
C LEU A 144 37.37 20.36 -2.48
N ARG A 145 37.86 21.56 -2.13
CA ARG A 145 39.22 21.73 -1.55
C ARG A 145 39.32 21.13 -0.15
N ALA A 146 38.28 21.28 0.67
CA ALA A 146 38.19 20.64 1.98
C ALA A 146 38.23 19.11 1.85
N LEU A 147 37.49 18.53 0.90
CA LEU A 147 37.48 17.09 0.64
C LEU A 147 38.88 16.57 0.26
N ALA A 148 39.60 17.30 -0.59
CA ALA A 148 40.99 17.00 -0.94
C ALA A 148 41.94 17.09 0.27
N ASN A 149 41.82 18.16 1.09
CA ASN A 149 42.60 18.32 2.32
C ASN A 149 42.33 17.20 3.34
N GLN A 150 41.13 16.63 3.31
CA GLN A 150 40.70 15.52 4.16
C GLN A 150 41.10 14.14 3.61
N GLY A 151 41.77 14.09 2.45
CA GLY A 151 42.39 12.88 1.90
C GLY A 151 41.68 12.26 0.71
N LEU A 152 40.57 12.83 0.23
CA LEU A 152 39.88 12.38 -0.99
C LEU A 152 40.05 13.43 -2.09
N ASP A 153 41.15 13.32 -2.84
CA ASP A 153 41.39 14.11 -4.04
C ASP A 153 40.68 13.47 -5.25
N VAL A 154 39.68 14.17 -5.77
CA VAL A 154 38.82 13.71 -6.88
C VAL A 154 39.59 13.60 -8.20
N THR A 155 40.77 14.24 -8.32
CA THR A 155 41.65 14.11 -9.50
C THR A 155 42.50 12.85 -9.44
N ALA A 156 42.84 12.39 -8.23
CA ALA A 156 43.57 11.16 -8.00
C ALA A 156 42.65 9.94 -7.95
N GLN A 157 41.48 10.09 -7.34
CA GLN A 157 40.43 9.08 -7.22
C GLN A 157 39.14 9.59 -7.86
N ALA A 158 38.98 9.37 -9.16
CA ALA A 158 37.84 9.88 -9.91
C ALA A 158 36.49 9.29 -9.43
N PRO A 159 35.45 10.12 -9.28
CA PRO A 159 34.10 9.63 -9.01
C PRO A 159 33.52 8.90 -10.23
N ALA A 160 32.55 8.02 -9.99
CA ALA A 160 31.80 7.33 -11.04
C ALA A 160 30.87 8.28 -11.82
N ALA A 161 30.36 9.32 -11.15
CA ALA A 161 29.53 10.37 -11.74
C ALA A 161 29.70 11.70 -11.00
N VAL A 162 29.48 12.81 -11.70
CA VAL A 162 29.45 14.17 -11.14
C VAL A 162 28.17 14.83 -11.62
N ILE A 163 27.26 15.17 -10.69
CA ILE A 163 25.93 15.70 -11.01
C ILE A 163 25.67 17.04 -10.34
N GLY A 164 24.98 17.94 -11.03
CA GLY A 164 24.69 19.29 -10.57
C GLY A 164 23.19 19.59 -10.56
N HIS A 165 22.66 20.06 -9.44
CA HIS A 165 21.29 20.54 -9.33
C HIS A 165 21.22 22.05 -9.61
N SER A 166 20.44 22.46 -10.61
CA SER A 166 20.31 23.87 -10.99
C SER A 166 21.70 24.49 -11.23
N GLN A 167 22.09 25.52 -10.49
CA GLN A 167 23.42 26.12 -10.59
C GLN A 167 24.60 25.21 -10.22
N GLY A 168 24.36 24.05 -9.62
CA GLY A 168 25.40 23.06 -9.31
C GLY A 168 26.21 22.64 -10.54
N VAL A 169 25.68 22.81 -11.75
CA VAL A 169 26.39 22.60 -13.04
C VAL A 169 27.68 23.44 -13.15
N LEU A 170 27.75 24.59 -12.48
CA LEU A 170 28.98 25.39 -12.40
C LEU A 170 30.10 24.62 -11.67
N ALA A 171 29.77 23.96 -10.56
CA ALA A 171 30.70 23.13 -9.81
C ALA A 171 31.03 21.80 -10.50
N VAL A 172 30.11 21.27 -11.31
CA VAL A 172 30.41 20.15 -12.23
C VAL A 172 31.51 20.58 -13.20
N ALA A 173 31.34 21.71 -13.90
CA ALA A 173 32.33 22.23 -14.84
C ALA A 173 33.70 22.52 -14.17
N ALA A 174 33.69 23.01 -12.92
CA ALA A 174 34.91 23.22 -12.13
C ALA A 174 35.63 21.90 -11.80
N THR A 175 34.86 20.87 -11.44
CA THR A 175 35.36 19.51 -11.16
C THR A 175 35.98 18.89 -12.42
N GLU A 176 35.31 19.00 -13.57
CA GLU A 176 35.81 18.52 -14.86
C GLU A 176 37.07 19.25 -15.31
N ALA A 177 37.19 20.54 -15.00
CA ALA A 177 38.40 21.33 -15.24
C ALA A 177 39.53 21.05 -14.23
N ALA A 178 39.36 20.10 -13.32
CA ALA A 178 40.30 19.78 -12.23
C ALA A 178 40.72 21.01 -11.42
N GLY A 179 39.82 21.98 -11.27
CA GLY A 179 40.08 23.21 -10.54
C GLY A 179 40.89 24.28 -11.28
N ALA A 180 41.29 24.04 -12.54
CA ALA A 180 42.12 24.97 -13.31
C ALA A 180 41.38 26.23 -13.81
N LYS A 181 40.04 26.21 -13.76
CA LYS A 181 39.17 27.29 -14.25
C LYS A 181 38.29 27.90 -13.15
N ASP A 182 38.57 27.64 -11.88
CA ASP A 182 37.71 28.06 -10.76
C ASP A 182 37.46 29.57 -10.74
N GLY A 183 38.51 30.40 -10.90
CA GLY A 183 38.37 31.86 -10.95
C GLY A 183 37.56 32.35 -12.16
N GLN A 184 37.72 31.71 -13.33
CA GLN A 184 36.94 32.01 -14.53
C GLN A 184 35.46 31.65 -14.36
N ILE A 185 35.17 30.48 -13.80
CA ILE A 185 33.78 30.03 -13.56
C ILE A 185 33.13 30.88 -12.47
N LEU A 186 33.88 31.29 -11.43
CA LEU A 186 33.39 32.25 -10.43
C LEU A 186 33.03 33.59 -11.08
N ALA A 187 33.86 34.09 -12.00
CA ALA A 187 33.54 35.30 -12.77
C ALA A 187 32.26 35.11 -13.62
N ILE A 188 32.11 33.97 -14.31
CA ILE A 188 30.90 33.62 -15.07
C ILE A 188 29.67 33.55 -14.16
N ALA A 189 29.77 32.95 -12.96
CA ALA A 189 28.70 32.88 -11.98
C ALA A 189 28.23 34.29 -11.56
N GLN A 190 29.16 35.23 -11.35
CA GLN A 190 28.82 36.62 -11.07
C GLN A 190 28.09 37.29 -12.25
N LEU A 191 28.50 37.02 -13.50
CA LEU A 191 27.81 37.51 -14.70
C LEU A 191 26.39 36.95 -14.82
N ILE A 192 26.22 35.64 -14.60
CA ILE A 192 24.92 34.95 -14.64
C ILE A 192 23.96 35.57 -13.61
N GLY A 193 24.40 35.68 -12.35
CA GLY A 193 23.59 36.28 -11.29
C GLY A 193 23.15 37.72 -11.62
N ALA A 194 24.08 38.54 -12.13
CA ALA A 194 23.80 39.92 -12.51
C ALA A 194 22.80 40.03 -13.69
N ALA A 195 23.00 39.24 -14.74
CA ALA A 195 22.12 39.23 -15.91
C ALA A 195 20.72 38.71 -15.56
N ALA A 196 20.64 37.66 -14.73
CA ALA A 196 19.39 37.11 -14.22
C ALA A 196 18.59 38.17 -13.44
N THR A 197 19.22 38.93 -12.55
CA THR A 197 18.55 40.02 -11.81
C THR A 197 18.05 41.13 -12.75
N LEU A 198 18.86 41.56 -13.73
CA LEU A 198 18.43 42.59 -14.70
C LEU A 198 17.26 42.14 -15.56
N VAL A 199 17.35 40.94 -16.14
CA VAL A 199 16.36 40.42 -17.10
C VAL A 199 15.10 39.98 -16.36
N GLY A 200 15.23 39.31 -15.21
CA GLY A 200 14.10 38.91 -14.38
C GLY A 200 13.26 40.11 -13.92
N ARG A 201 13.89 41.24 -13.56
CA ARG A 201 13.18 42.51 -13.28
C ARG A 201 12.43 43.03 -14.51
N ARG A 202 13.08 43.05 -15.69
CA ARG A 202 12.45 43.50 -16.94
C ARG A 202 11.28 42.62 -17.37
N ARG A 203 11.35 41.32 -17.11
CA ARG A 203 10.36 40.31 -17.51
C ARG A 203 9.30 40.02 -16.46
N GLY A 204 9.44 40.57 -15.24
CA GLY A 204 8.48 40.39 -14.15
C GLY A 204 8.55 39.02 -13.46
N ILE A 205 9.68 38.32 -13.56
CA ILE A 205 9.94 37.01 -12.96
C ILE A 205 10.89 37.21 -11.77
N ILE A 206 10.44 38.07 -10.85
CA ILE A 206 11.17 38.47 -9.65
C ILE A 206 10.26 38.38 -8.44
N ALA A 207 10.85 38.06 -7.29
CA ALA A 207 10.19 38.07 -6.01
C ALA A 207 9.72 39.48 -5.59
N GLY A 208 8.63 39.51 -4.84
CA GLY A 208 8.11 40.70 -4.18
C GLY A 208 7.56 40.33 -2.80
N ALA A 209 6.98 41.30 -2.09
CA ALA A 209 6.31 41.03 -0.81
C ALA A 209 5.22 39.96 -1.00
N GLU A 210 5.40 38.79 -0.38
CA GLU A 210 4.52 37.61 -0.49
C GLU A 210 4.27 37.12 -1.93
N ARG A 211 5.19 37.43 -2.85
CA ARG A 211 5.12 37.00 -4.26
C ARG A 211 6.40 36.29 -4.63
N PHE A 212 6.28 35.03 -5.02
CA PHE A 212 7.42 34.18 -5.30
C PHE A 212 7.42 33.81 -6.79
N PRO A 213 8.56 33.96 -7.50
CA PRO A 213 8.66 33.60 -8.91
C PRO A 213 8.93 32.10 -9.11
N MET A 214 9.03 31.34 -8.02
CA MET A 214 9.14 29.88 -8.01
C MET A 214 8.30 29.29 -6.88
N LEU A 215 7.55 28.23 -7.17
CA LEU A 215 6.75 27.47 -6.20
C LEU A 215 7.08 25.99 -6.30
N ALA A 216 7.47 25.37 -5.19
CA ALA A 216 7.58 23.92 -5.09
C ALA A 216 6.19 23.32 -4.92
N VAL A 217 5.90 22.27 -5.68
CA VAL A 217 4.63 21.54 -5.66
C VAL A 217 4.95 20.09 -5.30
N ALA A 218 4.47 19.63 -4.13
CA ALA A 218 4.63 18.25 -3.68
C ALA A 218 3.31 17.48 -3.77
N ASN A 219 3.37 16.15 -3.59
CA ASN A 219 2.24 15.22 -3.70
C ASN A 219 1.53 15.28 -5.05
N VAL A 220 2.31 15.43 -6.13
CA VAL A 220 1.76 15.59 -7.48
C VAL A 220 2.47 14.70 -8.48
N ASP A 221 1.73 14.16 -9.45
CA ASP A 221 2.33 13.58 -10.64
C ASP A 221 2.86 14.71 -11.56
N PRO A 222 4.16 14.71 -11.92
CA PRO A 222 4.73 15.72 -12.81
C PRO A 222 3.97 15.88 -14.14
N GLU A 223 3.55 14.78 -14.77
CA GLU A 223 2.83 14.84 -16.05
C GLU A 223 1.45 15.46 -15.88
N ARG A 224 0.77 15.13 -14.78
CA ARG A 224 -0.52 15.72 -14.46
C ARG A 224 -0.41 17.22 -14.19
N LEU A 225 0.62 17.67 -13.48
CA LEU A 225 0.83 19.11 -13.29
C LEU A 225 1.17 19.82 -14.60
N ARG A 226 1.99 19.20 -15.48
CA ARG A 226 2.26 19.75 -16.82
C ARG A 226 0.99 19.92 -17.63
N ALA A 227 0.07 18.96 -17.57
CA ALA A 227 -1.24 19.06 -18.23
C ALA A 227 -2.07 20.24 -17.69
N VAL A 228 -2.10 20.43 -16.36
CA VAL A 228 -2.79 21.59 -15.75
C VAL A 228 -2.16 22.92 -16.20
N VAL A 229 -0.83 23.01 -16.21
CA VAL A 229 -0.12 24.21 -16.69
C VAL A 229 -0.45 24.49 -18.16
N ALA A 230 -0.42 23.46 -19.01
CA ALA A 230 -0.76 23.58 -20.42
C ALA A 230 -2.22 24.03 -20.65
N GLU A 231 -3.17 23.55 -19.82
CA GLU A 231 -4.57 23.98 -19.85
C GLU A 231 -4.72 25.46 -19.46
N VAL A 232 -4.08 25.90 -18.38
CA VAL A 232 -4.21 27.28 -17.84
C VAL A 232 -3.63 28.33 -18.80
N PHE A 233 -2.60 27.97 -19.56
CA PHE A 233 -1.87 28.84 -20.48
C PHE A 233 -1.98 28.43 -21.95
N ALA A 234 -3.06 27.72 -22.33
CA ALA A 234 -3.32 27.39 -23.72
C ALA A 234 -3.21 28.64 -24.62
N ASP A 235 -2.47 28.52 -25.72
CA ASP A 235 -2.21 29.57 -26.71
C ASP A 235 -1.47 30.83 -26.19
N GLN A 236 -0.85 30.77 -25.00
CA GLN A 236 -0.03 31.85 -24.46
C GLN A 236 1.46 31.60 -24.70
N ASP A 237 2.22 32.70 -24.82
CA ASP A 237 3.68 32.66 -24.94
C ASP A 237 4.30 32.04 -23.66
N PRO A 238 5.12 30.98 -23.76
CA PRO A 238 5.84 30.42 -22.62
C PRO A 238 6.69 31.44 -21.85
N GLN A 239 7.18 32.50 -22.50
CA GLN A 239 7.94 33.57 -21.84
C GLN A 239 7.09 34.39 -20.84
N ARG A 240 5.75 34.30 -20.90
CA ARG A 240 4.82 35.03 -20.04
C ARG A 240 3.97 34.11 -19.15
N SER A 241 4.18 32.80 -19.28
CA SER A 241 3.38 31.77 -18.61
C SER A 241 4.14 31.18 -17.43
N ALA A 242 3.50 30.29 -16.66
CA ALA A 242 4.24 29.42 -15.75
C ALA A 242 4.76 28.20 -16.50
N VAL A 243 5.90 27.65 -16.09
CA VAL A 243 6.47 26.41 -16.62
C VAL A 243 6.84 25.45 -15.49
N VAL A 244 6.83 24.15 -15.77
CA VAL A 244 7.45 23.15 -14.88
C VAL A 244 8.95 23.20 -15.11
N ALA A 245 9.66 23.85 -14.21
CA ALA A 245 11.07 24.17 -14.32
C ALA A 245 11.98 23.05 -13.82
N ILE A 246 11.66 22.48 -12.66
CA ILE A 246 12.51 21.48 -12.02
C ILE A 246 11.67 20.29 -11.57
N ARG A 247 12.14 19.07 -11.82
CA ARG A 247 11.65 17.85 -11.18
C ARG A 247 12.64 17.43 -10.09
N ASN A 248 12.32 17.78 -8.85
CA ASN A 248 13.16 17.54 -7.67
C ASN A 248 13.03 16.11 -7.14
N ALA A 249 11.86 15.51 -7.26
CA ALA A 249 11.58 14.13 -6.88
C ALA A 249 10.46 13.57 -7.75
N ARG A 250 10.21 12.26 -7.65
CA ARG A 250 9.15 11.57 -8.42
C ARG A 250 7.76 12.19 -8.21
N ARG A 251 7.50 12.75 -7.02
CA ARG A 251 6.25 13.45 -6.65
C ARG A 251 6.46 14.89 -6.17
N ARG A 252 7.58 15.53 -6.54
CA ARG A 252 7.88 16.93 -6.20
C ARG A 252 8.51 17.65 -7.39
N VAL A 253 7.89 18.74 -7.81
CA VAL A 253 8.33 19.59 -8.92
C VAL A 253 8.38 21.05 -8.49
N VAL A 254 9.00 21.92 -9.28
CA VAL A 254 9.04 23.36 -9.06
C VAL A 254 8.49 24.04 -10.31
N LEU A 255 7.51 24.90 -10.09
CA LEU A 255 6.99 25.82 -11.10
C LEU A 255 7.84 27.09 -11.08
N SER A 256 8.12 27.65 -12.26
CA SER A 256 8.80 28.94 -12.43
C SER A 256 7.96 29.85 -13.34
N GLY A 257 7.97 31.15 -13.07
CA GLY A 257 7.33 32.14 -13.92
C GLY A 257 6.88 33.39 -13.18
N PRO A 258 6.12 34.28 -13.82
CA PRO A 258 5.58 35.47 -13.17
C PRO A 258 4.69 35.07 -11.97
N PRO A 259 4.81 35.71 -10.79
CA PRO A 259 4.04 35.31 -9.60
C PRO A 259 2.52 35.24 -9.82
N ALA A 260 1.97 36.13 -10.66
CA ALA A 260 0.55 36.11 -11.03
C ALA A 260 0.16 34.89 -11.89
N ALA A 261 1.07 34.39 -12.72
CA ALA A 261 0.86 33.16 -13.49
C ALA A 261 0.86 31.94 -12.57
N LEU A 262 1.79 31.88 -11.61
CA LEU A 262 1.87 30.81 -10.63
C LEU A 262 0.61 30.72 -9.75
N ALA A 263 0.08 31.87 -9.31
CA ALA A 263 -1.18 31.93 -8.56
C ALA A 263 -2.37 31.36 -9.34
N ARG A 264 -2.42 31.56 -10.67
CA ARG A 264 -3.48 30.98 -11.53
C ARG A 264 -3.39 29.45 -11.59
N VAL A 265 -2.19 28.89 -11.66
CA VAL A 265 -1.99 27.43 -11.62
C VAL A 265 -2.43 26.88 -10.27
N GLN A 266 -2.01 27.53 -9.17
CA GLN A 266 -2.41 27.13 -7.82
C GLN A 266 -3.94 27.12 -7.67
N GLN A 267 -4.62 28.19 -8.09
CA GLN A 267 -6.08 28.27 -8.05
C GLN A 267 -6.73 27.13 -8.85
N ARG A 268 -6.24 26.83 -10.06
CA ARG A 268 -6.76 25.72 -10.86
C ARG A 268 -6.57 24.37 -10.17
N CYS A 269 -5.42 24.15 -9.54
CA CYS A 269 -5.16 22.94 -8.75
C CYS A 269 -6.12 22.81 -7.55
N GLU A 270 -6.41 23.91 -6.85
CA GLU A 270 -7.37 23.96 -5.74
C GLU A 270 -8.80 23.63 -6.21
N GLU A 271 -9.22 24.13 -7.38
CA GLU A 271 -10.52 23.81 -7.98
C GLU A 271 -10.66 22.33 -8.33
N ILE A 272 -9.62 21.74 -8.93
CA ILE A 272 -9.56 20.30 -9.26
C ILE A 272 -9.63 19.49 -7.97
N SER A 273 -8.81 19.85 -6.97
CA SER A 273 -8.78 19.19 -5.67
C SER A 273 -10.15 19.20 -4.98
N ALA A 274 -10.83 20.35 -4.96
CA ALA A 274 -12.16 20.48 -4.38
C ALA A 274 -13.23 19.68 -5.16
N ALA A 275 -13.14 19.60 -6.48
CA ALA A 275 -14.04 18.77 -7.29
C ALA A 275 -13.86 17.28 -6.96
N GLU A 276 -12.61 16.83 -6.94
CA GLU A 276 -12.26 15.43 -6.69
C GLU A 276 -12.55 14.97 -5.27
N THR A 277 -12.30 15.82 -4.27
CA THR A 277 -12.69 15.55 -2.87
C THR A 277 -14.19 15.37 -2.74
N ARG A 278 -15.00 16.24 -3.38
CA ARG A 278 -16.46 16.07 -3.39
C ARG A 278 -16.90 14.78 -4.07
N GLU A 279 -16.23 14.35 -5.13
CA GLU A 279 -16.53 13.08 -5.79
C GLU A 279 -16.15 11.86 -4.93
N ARG A 280 -15.03 11.91 -4.20
CA ARG A 280 -14.61 10.86 -3.25
C ARG A 280 -15.54 10.78 -2.05
N GLU A 281 -15.90 11.91 -1.45
CA GLU A 281 -16.88 11.99 -0.35
C GLU A 281 -18.25 11.48 -0.78
N ALA A 282 -18.66 11.77 -2.01
CA ALA A 282 -19.88 11.23 -2.62
C ALA A 282 -19.74 9.77 -3.08
N LYS A 283 -18.61 9.10 -2.82
CA LYS A 283 -18.32 7.71 -3.21
C LYS A 283 -18.53 7.44 -4.71
N LYS A 284 -18.20 8.41 -5.56
CA LYS A 284 -18.25 8.29 -7.03
C LYS A 284 -16.93 7.84 -7.63
N ARG A 285 -15.84 8.05 -6.89
CA ARG A 285 -14.48 7.63 -7.25
C ARG A 285 -13.76 7.08 -6.02
N GLY A 286 -12.85 6.14 -6.24
CA GLY A 286 -11.85 5.74 -5.25
C GLY A 286 -10.45 6.26 -5.60
N GLY A 287 -9.47 5.76 -4.86
CA GLY A 287 -8.06 6.15 -4.97
C GLY A 287 -7.76 7.53 -4.38
N ALA A 288 -6.50 7.92 -4.43
CA ALA A 288 -6.04 9.23 -3.97
C ALA A 288 -6.68 10.37 -4.77
N VAL A 289 -7.11 11.42 -4.07
CA VAL A 289 -7.53 12.68 -4.70
C VAL A 289 -6.31 13.51 -5.07
N PHE A 290 -6.44 14.35 -6.10
CA PHE A 290 -5.44 15.35 -6.42
C PHE A 290 -5.36 16.38 -5.30
N ALA A 291 -4.33 16.30 -4.47
CA ALA A 291 -4.13 17.19 -3.32
C ALA A 291 -2.67 17.69 -3.26
N PRO A 292 -2.23 18.44 -4.28
CA PRO A 292 -0.88 19.00 -4.28
C PRO A 292 -0.72 20.03 -3.16
N THR A 293 0.47 20.09 -2.56
CA THR A 293 0.85 21.12 -1.60
C THR A 293 1.84 22.10 -2.23
N PHE A 294 1.63 23.39 -2.01
CA PHE A 294 2.45 24.46 -2.58
C PHE A 294 3.31 25.11 -1.50
N GLU A 295 4.59 25.26 -1.79
CA GLU A 295 5.58 25.88 -0.91
C GLU A 295 6.36 26.95 -1.69
N PRO A 296 6.50 28.17 -1.14
CA PRO A 296 7.39 29.17 -1.70
C PRO A 296 8.84 28.67 -1.77
N VAL A 297 9.53 28.96 -2.87
CA VAL A 297 10.99 28.81 -2.93
C VAL A 297 11.64 30.17 -2.70
N SER A 298 12.59 30.24 -1.75
CA SER A 298 13.33 31.44 -1.39
C SER A 298 14.39 31.82 -2.45
N ALA A 299 13.94 32.11 -3.67
CA ALA A 299 14.76 32.59 -4.77
C ALA A 299 14.27 33.97 -5.23
N GLU A 300 15.20 34.92 -5.43
CA GLU A 300 14.86 36.27 -5.93
C GLU A 300 14.28 36.20 -7.36
N ILE A 301 14.82 35.32 -8.20
CA ILE A 301 14.48 35.21 -9.63
C ILE A 301 13.90 33.82 -9.91
N GLY A 302 12.94 33.75 -10.85
CA GLY A 302 12.45 32.48 -11.38
C GLY A 302 13.41 31.89 -12.40
N PHE A 303 14.26 30.98 -11.94
CA PHE A 303 15.23 30.25 -12.76
C PHE A 303 14.57 29.20 -13.66
N HIS A 304 15.33 28.66 -14.61
CA HIS A 304 14.89 27.63 -15.57
C HIS A 304 13.62 28.04 -16.31
N HIS A 305 13.62 29.27 -16.84
CA HIS A 305 12.47 29.88 -17.47
C HIS A 305 12.81 30.48 -18.85
N PRO A 306 12.01 30.21 -19.90
CA PRO A 306 12.27 30.70 -21.28
C PRO A 306 12.45 32.21 -21.41
N ALA A 307 11.85 33.00 -20.51
CA ALA A 307 11.97 34.45 -20.51
C ALA A 307 13.39 34.97 -20.18
N LEU A 308 14.27 34.12 -19.66
CA LEU A 308 15.65 34.46 -19.34
C LEU A 308 16.62 34.21 -20.52
N ALA A 309 16.14 33.85 -21.71
CA ALA A 309 16.99 33.67 -22.89
C ALA A 309 17.83 34.94 -23.21
N ASP A 310 17.26 36.14 -23.03
CA ASP A 310 18.00 37.40 -23.21
C ASP A 310 19.15 37.56 -22.18
N ALA A 311 19.02 36.94 -21.01
CA ALA A 311 20.07 36.95 -19.99
C ALA A 311 21.26 36.12 -20.44
N VAL A 312 21.03 34.98 -21.10
CA VAL A 312 22.07 34.10 -21.65
C VAL A 312 22.92 34.86 -22.67
N GLU A 313 22.30 35.58 -23.59
CA GLU A 313 23.03 36.41 -24.56
C GLU A 313 23.79 37.56 -23.90
N GLN A 314 23.21 38.16 -22.85
CA GLN A 314 23.88 39.21 -22.08
C GLN A 314 25.11 38.68 -21.33
N VAL A 315 25.05 37.46 -20.78
CA VAL A 315 26.20 36.80 -20.15
C VAL A 315 27.31 36.56 -21.18
N ALA A 316 26.97 36.09 -22.38
CA ALA A 316 27.94 35.84 -23.44
C ALA A 316 28.64 37.14 -23.91
N ASP A 317 27.89 38.24 -24.05
CA ASP A 317 28.46 39.57 -24.36
C ASP A 317 29.45 40.04 -23.28
N TRP A 318 29.03 39.98 -22.01
CA TRP A 318 29.89 40.38 -20.90
C TRP A 318 31.13 39.49 -20.78
N ALA A 319 30.99 38.17 -20.94
CA ALA A 319 32.11 37.24 -20.95
C ALA A 319 33.11 37.60 -22.05
N SER A 320 32.64 37.90 -23.27
CA SER A 320 33.50 38.33 -24.37
C SER A 320 34.24 39.63 -24.07
N ARG A 321 33.58 40.60 -23.44
CA ARG A 321 34.20 41.88 -23.03
C ARG A 321 35.26 41.72 -21.93
N CYS A 322 35.10 40.70 -21.09
CA CYS A 322 36.06 40.31 -20.05
C CYS A 322 37.21 39.43 -20.56
N GLY A 323 37.19 39.00 -21.82
CA GLY A 323 38.18 38.04 -22.35
C GLY A 323 38.00 36.61 -21.81
N LEU A 324 36.81 36.29 -21.29
CA LEU A 324 36.42 34.94 -20.88
C LEU A 324 35.91 34.14 -22.09
N ASP A 325 35.86 32.82 -21.95
CA ASP A 325 35.26 31.92 -22.94
C ASP A 325 33.75 32.15 -23.02
N ALA A 326 33.31 32.83 -24.08
CA ALA A 326 31.91 33.21 -24.27
C ALA A 326 31.00 32.00 -24.56
N ASP A 327 31.52 30.93 -25.15
CA ASP A 327 30.72 29.73 -25.45
C ASP A 327 30.48 28.93 -24.16
N LEU A 328 31.51 28.79 -23.32
CA LEU A 328 31.36 28.21 -21.98
C LEU A 328 30.39 29.02 -21.12
N ALA A 329 30.54 30.35 -21.11
CA ALA A 329 29.65 31.23 -20.35
C ALA A 329 28.19 31.15 -20.82
N ARG A 330 27.98 31.05 -22.15
CA ARG A 330 26.66 30.86 -22.77
C ARG A 330 26.05 29.51 -22.37
N SER A 331 26.80 28.41 -22.45
CA SER A 331 26.31 27.07 -22.07
C SER A 331 25.88 27.03 -20.61
N LEU A 332 26.75 27.48 -19.70
CA LEU A 332 26.45 27.50 -18.28
C LEU A 332 25.26 28.42 -17.95
N ALA A 333 25.16 29.59 -18.61
CA ALA A 333 24.01 30.45 -18.44
C ALA A 333 22.71 29.82 -18.96
N GLN A 334 22.75 29.10 -20.07
CA GLN A 334 21.60 28.39 -20.64
C GLN A 334 21.08 27.32 -19.66
N GLU A 335 21.97 26.48 -19.13
CA GLU A 335 21.62 25.41 -18.18
C GLU A 335 21.06 25.95 -16.86
N VAL A 336 21.60 27.06 -16.35
CA VAL A 336 21.16 27.65 -15.08
C VAL A 336 19.89 28.49 -15.22
N LEU A 337 19.75 29.25 -16.31
CA LEU A 337 18.68 30.24 -16.44
C LEU A 337 17.46 29.74 -17.21
N VAL A 338 17.62 28.84 -18.18
CA VAL A 338 16.57 28.53 -19.15
C VAL A 338 16.19 27.06 -19.15
N ASP A 339 17.16 26.15 -19.23
CA ASP A 339 16.87 24.73 -19.41
C ASP A 339 16.22 24.11 -18.16
N PRO A 340 15.22 23.22 -18.32
CA PRO A 340 14.62 22.53 -17.19
C PRO A 340 15.58 21.49 -16.59
N VAL A 341 15.42 21.20 -15.30
CA VAL A 341 16.24 20.23 -14.56
C VAL A 341 15.41 19.02 -14.18
N ASP A 342 15.80 17.82 -14.62
CA ASP A 342 15.29 16.55 -14.08
C ASP A 342 16.31 15.95 -13.12
N TRP A 343 16.21 16.33 -11.84
CA TRP A 343 17.11 15.84 -10.79
C TRP A 343 16.97 14.33 -10.56
N VAL A 344 15.76 13.81 -10.76
CA VAL A 344 15.50 12.38 -10.59
C VAL A 344 16.28 11.58 -11.61
N ALA A 345 16.26 12.00 -12.88
CA ALA A 345 17.03 11.36 -13.94
C ALA A 345 18.54 11.42 -13.66
N LEU A 346 19.08 12.58 -13.25
CA LEU A 346 20.50 12.73 -12.93
C LEU A 346 20.95 11.80 -11.78
N VAL A 347 20.12 11.64 -10.75
CA VAL A 347 20.40 10.72 -9.65
C VAL A 347 20.30 9.27 -10.12
N ASP A 348 19.25 8.91 -10.88
CA ASP A 348 19.09 7.56 -11.44
C ASP A 348 20.28 7.19 -12.35
N ASP A 349 20.80 8.13 -13.14
CA ASP A 349 22.00 7.96 -13.98
C ASP A 349 23.27 7.76 -13.13
N ALA A 350 23.43 8.49 -12.02
CA ALA A 350 24.56 8.30 -11.10
C ALA A 350 24.52 6.92 -10.44
N VAL A 351 23.34 6.44 -10.06
CA VAL A 351 23.15 5.07 -9.54
C VAL A 351 23.45 4.03 -10.63
N ALA A 352 22.96 4.25 -11.86
CA ALA A 352 23.22 3.36 -13.00
C ALA A 352 24.71 3.30 -13.41
N ALA A 353 25.46 4.38 -13.17
CA ALA A 353 26.92 4.41 -13.31
C ALA A 353 27.66 3.60 -12.22
N GLY A 354 26.92 3.04 -11.25
CA GLY A 354 27.43 2.14 -10.22
C GLY A 354 27.78 2.83 -8.91
N ALA A 355 27.35 4.08 -8.66
CA ALA A 355 27.64 4.77 -7.40
C ALA A 355 26.95 4.08 -6.21
N SER A 356 27.75 3.64 -5.23
CA SER A 356 27.27 3.13 -3.93
C SER A 356 27.06 4.26 -2.91
N TRP A 357 27.72 5.40 -3.12
CA TRP A 357 27.64 6.59 -2.28
C TRP A 357 27.47 7.86 -3.11
N ILE A 358 26.70 8.81 -2.60
CA ILE A 358 26.62 10.18 -3.12
C ILE A 358 27.16 11.14 -2.06
N LEU A 359 28.17 11.93 -2.44
CA LEU A 359 28.72 12.99 -1.60
C LEU A 359 28.12 14.33 -2.05
N ASP A 360 27.25 14.89 -1.21
CA ASP A 360 26.68 16.22 -1.40
C ASP A 360 27.68 17.29 -0.92
N LEU A 361 28.18 18.07 -1.89
CA LEU A 361 29.11 19.18 -1.70
C LEU A 361 28.42 20.55 -1.84
N GLY A 362 27.08 20.57 -1.84
CA GLY A 362 26.32 21.81 -1.76
C GLY A 362 26.35 22.44 -0.36
N PRO A 363 25.95 23.72 -0.23
CA PRO A 363 25.83 24.35 1.08
C PRO A 363 24.74 23.68 1.94
N GLY A 364 25.06 23.37 3.19
CA GLY A 364 24.15 22.73 4.15
C GLY A 364 23.72 21.32 3.73
N GLU A 365 22.46 20.95 4.03
CA GLU A 365 21.92 19.59 3.83
C GLU A 365 20.68 19.56 2.91
N LEU A 366 20.42 20.65 2.18
CA LEU A 366 19.19 20.78 1.39
C LEU A 366 19.09 19.71 0.30
N LEU A 367 20.18 19.53 -0.47
CA LEU A 367 20.25 18.56 -1.56
C LEU A 367 20.20 17.12 -1.04
N THR A 368 20.92 16.82 0.06
CA THR A 368 20.83 15.54 0.75
C THR A 368 19.40 15.19 1.16
N ARG A 369 18.69 16.10 1.84
CA ARG A 369 17.28 15.85 2.24
C ARG A 369 16.37 15.62 1.05
N MET A 370 16.53 16.41 -0.02
CA MET A 370 15.76 16.27 -1.25
C MET A 370 15.99 14.92 -1.94
N THR A 371 17.25 14.49 -2.03
CA THR A 371 17.68 13.30 -2.79
C THR A 371 17.41 12.00 -2.04
N SER A 372 17.46 12.01 -0.70
CA SER A 372 17.31 10.83 0.17
C SER A 372 16.07 9.98 -0.16
N SER A 373 14.94 10.63 -0.48
CA SER A 373 13.70 9.94 -0.83
C SER A 373 13.77 9.17 -2.15
N GLY A 374 14.53 9.68 -3.13
CA GLY A 374 14.72 9.08 -4.45
C GLY A 374 15.67 7.87 -4.43
N LEU A 375 16.59 7.83 -3.46
CA LEU A 375 17.55 6.72 -3.27
C LEU A 375 16.98 5.53 -2.51
N ARG A 376 15.77 5.66 -1.92
CA ARG A 376 15.13 4.58 -1.19
C ARG A 376 14.99 3.35 -2.11
N GLY A 377 15.48 2.21 -1.63
CA GLY A 377 15.44 0.97 -2.39
C GLY A 377 16.53 0.78 -3.43
N GLN A 378 17.42 1.76 -3.63
CA GLN A 378 18.54 1.64 -4.57
C GLN A 378 19.80 1.05 -3.93
N GLY A 379 19.86 0.94 -2.59
CA GLY A 379 21.06 0.48 -1.88
C GLY A 379 22.21 1.49 -1.91
N VAL A 380 21.90 2.78 -2.03
CA VAL A 380 22.88 3.86 -2.18
C VAL A 380 22.83 4.79 -0.97
N GLY A 381 23.99 5.04 -0.36
CA GLY A 381 24.15 5.98 0.74
C GLY A 381 24.31 7.43 0.25
N ILE A 382 23.93 8.40 1.08
CA ILE A 382 24.16 9.83 0.80
C ILE A 382 24.63 10.54 2.06
N ILE A 383 25.64 11.41 1.93
CA ILE A 383 26.11 12.28 3.01
C ILE A 383 26.34 13.72 2.52
N ALA A 384 26.01 14.70 3.36
CA ALA A 384 26.36 16.11 3.16
C ALA A 384 27.81 16.37 3.58
N ALA A 385 28.77 16.02 2.72
CA ALA A 385 30.20 16.11 3.00
C ALA A 385 30.70 17.54 3.24
N ALA A 386 29.92 18.56 2.86
CA ALA A 386 30.19 19.97 3.14
C ALA A 386 29.84 20.40 4.58
N THR A 387 29.29 19.54 5.44
CA THR A 387 28.95 19.87 6.84
C THR A 387 29.83 19.11 7.82
N ARG A 388 30.04 19.64 9.05
CA ARG A 388 30.70 18.88 10.13
C ARG A 388 30.08 17.51 10.38
N GLY A 389 28.75 17.41 10.29
CA GLY A 389 28.01 16.16 10.46
C GLY A 389 28.39 15.13 9.40
N GLY A 390 28.40 15.52 8.13
CA GLY A 390 28.80 14.63 7.04
C GLY A 390 30.30 14.34 7.02
N GLN A 391 31.17 15.28 7.37
CA GLN A 391 32.60 15.04 7.54
C GLN A 391 32.87 14.02 8.65
N ARG A 392 32.16 14.09 9.77
CA ARG A 392 32.24 13.05 10.81
C ARG A 392 31.85 11.69 10.25
N ASN A 393 30.77 11.60 9.49
CA ASN A 393 30.32 10.35 8.87
C ASN A 393 31.35 9.81 7.85
N LEU A 394 32.04 10.70 7.11
CA LEU A 394 33.03 10.35 6.11
C LEU A 394 34.36 9.87 6.74
N LEU A 395 34.83 10.58 7.77
CA LEU A 395 36.19 10.46 8.30
C LEU A 395 36.30 9.63 9.58
N THR A 396 35.20 9.44 10.31
CA THR A 396 35.23 8.71 11.59
C THR A 396 34.94 7.23 11.38
N PRO A 397 35.87 6.33 11.77
CA PRO A 397 35.64 4.89 11.73
C PRO A 397 34.34 4.47 12.42
N GLY A 398 33.46 3.78 11.69
CA GLY A 398 32.16 3.31 12.19
C GLY A 398 31.07 4.38 12.36
N ALA A 399 31.30 5.62 11.91
CA ALA A 399 30.28 6.67 11.88
C ALA A 399 29.51 6.74 10.54
N GLU A 400 29.83 5.87 9.58
CA GLU A 400 29.11 5.80 8.31
C GLU A 400 27.62 5.51 8.53
N PRO A 401 26.71 6.16 7.78
CA PRO A 401 25.29 5.85 7.85
C PRO A 401 25.00 4.41 7.42
N GLU A 402 23.99 3.80 8.03
CA GLU A 402 23.48 2.50 7.58
C GLU A 402 22.77 2.67 6.23
N VAL A 403 23.20 1.91 5.23
CA VAL A 403 22.60 1.89 3.90
C VAL A 403 21.58 0.76 3.84
N PRO A 404 20.28 1.04 3.63
CA PRO A 404 19.28 -0.01 3.48
C PRO A 404 19.58 -0.92 2.30
N GLN A 405 19.21 -2.20 2.41
CA GLN A 405 19.34 -3.16 1.31
C GLN A 405 18.55 -2.69 0.06
N PRO A 406 19.10 -2.85 -1.17
CA PRO A 406 18.37 -2.53 -2.38
C PRO A 406 17.13 -3.43 -2.55
N TRP A 407 16.06 -2.89 -3.12
CA TRP A 407 14.83 -3.64 -3.35
C TRP A 407 14.98 -4.77 -4.36
N SER A 408 15.98 -4.69 -5.24
CA SER A 408 16.37 -5.77 -6.15
C SER A 408 16.73 -7.07 -5.42
N ALA A 409 17.10 -7.01 -4.15
CA ALA A 409 17.35 -8.20 -3.35
C ALA A 409 16.08 -9.00 -3.01
N PHE A 410 14.89 -8.37 -3.09
CA PHE A 410 13.59 -9.02 -2.94
C PHE A 410 13.01 -9.48 -4.27
N ALA A 411 13.73 -9.30 -5.39
CA ALA A 411 13.26 -9.76 -6.69
C ALA A 411 13.08 -11.29 -6.71
N PRO A 412 11.99 -11.80 -7.31
CA PRO A 412 11.71 -13.22 -7.36
C PRO A 412 12.75 -13.95 -8.21
N LYS A 413 13.04 -15.21 -7.86
CA LYS A 413 13.97 -16.06 -8.62
C LYS A 413 13.28 -17.32 -9.12
N PRO A 414 13.53 -17.77 -10.35
CA PRO A 414 13.07 -19.09 -10.77
C PRO A 414 13.89 -20.17 -10.07
N VAL A 415 13.22 -21.20 -9.59
CA VAL A 415 13.83 -22.35 -8.93
C VAL A 415 13.32 -23.66 -9.51
N THR A 416 14.11 -24.72 -9.41
CA THR A 416 13.71 -26.07 -9.76
C THR A 416 13.73 -26.94 -8.51
N LEU A 417 12.64 -27.65 -8.28
CA LEU A 417 12.45 -28.57 -7.16
C LEU A 417 13.00 -29.97 -7.50
N PRO A 418 13.20 -30.85 -6.50
CA PRO A 418 13.75 -32.19 -6.73
C PRO A 418 12.92 -33.07 -7.68
N ASP A 419 11.64 -32.79 -7.84
CA ASP A 419 10.73 -33.47 -8.77
C ASP A 419 10.80 -32.91 -10.21
N GLY A 420 11.66 -31.91 -10.46
CA GLY A 420 11.83 -31.25 -11.74
C GLY A 420 10.82 -30.13 -12.01
N ARG A 421 9.85 -29.88 -11.12
CA ARG A 421 8.94 -28.74 -11.27
C ARG A 421 9.68 -27.43 -11.07
N GLN A 422 9.34 -26.45 -11.90
CA GLN A 422 9.79 -25.08 -11.74
C GLN A 422 8.82 -24.31 -10.84
N GLY A 423 9.36 -23.42 -10.02
CA GLY A 423 8.58 -22.52 -9.18
C GLY A 423 9.28 -21.18 -9.02
N VAL A 424 8.68 -20.31 -8.22
CA VAL A 424 9.21 -19.00 -7.89
C VAL A 424 9.66 -18.97 -6.44
N GLU A 425 10.88 -18.50 -6.18
CA GLU A 425 11.38 -18.18 -4.85
C GLU A 425 11.13 -16.71 -4.53
N THR A 426 10.44 -16.46 -3.41
CA THR A 426 10.23 -15.15 -2.78
C THR A 426 10.42 -15.27 -1.25
N SER A 427 10.37 -14.15 -0.52
CA SER A 427 10.37 -14.18 0.95
C SER A 427 9.22 -15.05 1.51
N PHE A 428 8.05 -15.03 0.85
CA PHE A 428 6.89 -15.83 1.25
C PHE A 428 7.12 -17.33 1.02
N THR A 429 7.66 -17.72 -0.14
CA THR A 429 7.89 -19.14 -0.42
C THR A 429 8.99 -19.72 0.47
N ARG A 430 10.05 -18.94 0.74
CA ARG A 430 11.12 -19.30 1.67
C ARG A 430 10.59 -19.51 3.08
N LEU A 431 9.67 -18.65 3.54
CA LEU A 431 9.04 -18.76 4.85
C LEU A 431 8.07 -19.96 4.94
N THR A 432 7.19 -20.10 3.96
CA THR A 432 6.03 -21.00 4.06
C THR A 432 6.25 -22.36 3.39
N GLY A 433 7.20 -22.48 2.47
CA GLY A 433 7.40 -23.67 1.65
C GLY A 433 6.35 -23.88 0.55
N ARG A 434 5.49 -22.90 0.29
CA ARG A 434 4.37 -22.98 -0.66
C ARG A 434 4.60 -22.05 -1.86
N SER A 435 3.78 -22.21 -2.90
CA SER A 435 3.70 -21.26 -4.01
C SER A 435 3.44 -19.83 -3.51
N PRO A 436 3.94 -18.76 -4.18
CA PRO A 436 3.62 -17.38 -3.82
C PRO A 436 2.21 -16.97 -4.27
N ILE A 437 1.43 -17.88 -4.89
CA ILE A 437 0.03 -17.64 -5.25
C ILE A 437 -0.88 -18.30 -4.21
N LEU A 438 -1.69 -17.49 -3.54
CA LEU A 438 -2.50 -17.88 -2.38
C LEU A 438 -3.99 -17.90 -2.74
N LEU A 439 -4.74 -18.89 -2.24
CA LEU A 439 -6.20 -18.86 -2.23
C LEU A 439 -6.70 -18.13 -0.98
N ALA A 440 -7.29 -16.95 -1.18
CA ALA A 440 -7.76 -16.09 -0.10
C ALA A 440 -9.04 -16.62 0.59
N GLY A 441 -9.23 -16.26 1.86
CA GLY A 441 -10.40 -16.61 2.65
C GLY A 441 -11.63 -15.85 2.19
N MET A 442 -12.63 -16.56 1.65
CA MET A 442 -13.86 -16.01 1.10
C MET A 442 -15.06 -16.71 1.74
N THR A 443 -15.89 -15.95 2.47
CA THR A 443 -17.03 -16.51 3.22
C THR A 443 -17.94 -17.45 2.42
N PRO A 444 -18.39 -17.14 1.19
CA PRO A 444 -19.23 -18.08 0.44
C PRO A 444 -18.42 -19.22 -0.20
N THR A 445 -17.21 -18.94 -0.69
CA THR A 445 -16.46 -19.87 -1.54
C THR A 445 -15.55 -20.81 -0.76
N THR A 446 -14.71 -20.30 0.15
CA THR A 446 -13.71 -21.12 0.89
C THR A 446 -14.16 -21.52 2.29
N VAL A 447 -15.46 -21.41 2.59
CA VAL A 447 -16.03 -22.05 3.78
C VAL A 447 -16.13 -23.57 3.60
N ASP A 448 -16.21 -24.03 2.35
CA ASP A 448 -16.26 -25.45 1.99
C ASP A 448 -14.85 -26.09 2.05
N PRO A 449 -14.66 -27.21 2.80
CA PRO A 449 -13.37 -27.86 2.90
C PRO A 449 -12.79 -28.39 1.58
N LYS A 450 -13.59 -28.66 0.54
CA LYS A 450 -13.13 -29.32 -0.69
C LYS A 450 -12.23 -28.43 -1.53
N ILE A 451 -12.65 -27.19 -1.82
CA ILE A 451 -11.81 -26.24 -2.56
C ILE A 451 -10.52 -25.92 -1.79
N VAL A 452 -10.61 -25.78 -0.47
CA VAL A 452 -9.45 -25.48 0.39
C VAL A 452 -8.46 -26.64 0.39
N ALA A 453 -8.95 -27.88 0.55
CA ALA A 453 -8.11 -29.06 0.50
C ALA A 453 -7.48 -29.26 -0.88
N ALA A 454 -8.23 -29.04 -1.96
CA ALA A 454 -7.73 -29.16 -3.33
C ALA A 454 -6.59 -28.15 -3.61
N ALA A 455 -6.74 -26.89 -3.21
CA ALA A 455 -5.70 -25.88 -3.34
C ALA A 455 -4.45 -26.20 -2.49
N ALA A 456 -4.65 -26.66 -1.26
CA ALA A 456 -3.55 -27.06 -0.37
C ALA A 456 -2.79 -28.30 -0.87
N ASN A 457 -3.51 -29.30 -1.40
CA ASN A 457 -2.93 -30.50 -2.02
C ASN A 457 -2.14 -30.15 -3.29
N ALA A 458 -2.57 -29.13 -4.05
CA ALA A 458 -1.80 -28.59 -5.17
C ALA A 458 -0.49 -27.87 -4.74
N GLY A 459 -0.32 -27.55 -3.44
CA GLY A 459 0.88 -26.92 -2.90
C GLY A 459 0.78 -25.39 -2.71
N HIS A 460 -0.44 -24.86 -2.74
CA HIS A 460 -0.72 -23.46 -2.49
C HIS A 460 -1.09 -23.20 -1.03
N TRP A 461 -0.96 -21.94 -0.61
CA TRP A 461 -1.59 -21.45 0.62
C TRP A 461 -3.11 -21.37 0.42
N ALA A 462 -3.89 -21.84 1.40
CA ALA A 462 -5.34 -21.91 1.29
C ALA A 462 -6.02 -21.59 2.62
N GLU A 463 -6.91 -20.60 2.59
CA GLU A 463 -7.57 -20.07 3.77
C GLU A 463 -9.02 -20.61 3.89
N LEU A 464 -9.27 -21.45 4.90
CA LEU A 464 -10.62 -21.86 5.30
C LEU A 464 -11.34 -20.67 5.92
N ALA A 465 -12.49 -20.28 5.34
CA ALA A 465 -13.25 -19.13 5.81
C ALA A 465 -14.03 -19.44 7.10
N GLY A 466 -13.81 -18.64 8.14
CA GLY A 466 -14.54 -18.73 9.40
C GLY A 466 -15.94 -18.12 9.36
N GLY A 467 -16.23 -17.22 8.40
CA GLY A 467 -17.48 -16.45 8.37
C GLY A 467 -18.78 -17.27 8.32
N GLY A 468 -18.74 -18.48 7.75
CA GLY A 468 -19.89 -19.39 7.74
C GLY A 468 -19.90 -20.44 8.86
N GLN A 469 -18.87 -20.47 9.72
CA GLN A 469 -18.72 -21.47 10.78
C GLN A 469 -19.25 -20.93 12.11
N VAL A 470 -20.57 -20.78 12.18
CA VAL A 470 -21.29 -20.06 13.25
C VAL A 470 -21.53 -20.88 14.52
N THR A 471 -21.27 -22.19 14.50
CA THR A 471 -21.40 -23.07 15.67
C THR A 471 -20.19 -23.98 15.84
N GLU A 472 -20.02 -24.54 17.04
CA GLU A 472 -18.95 -25.51 17.32
C GLU A 472 -19.08 -26.78 16.47
N GLN A 473 -20.31 -27.23 16.22
CA GLN A 473 -20.57 -28.45 15.44
C GLN A 473 -20.17 -28.27 13.97
N ILE A 474 -20.59 -27.17 13.33
CA ILE A 474 -20.23 -26.88 11.93
C ILE A 474 -18.70 -26.81 11.78
N PHE A 475 -18.02 -26.12 12.71
CA PHE A 475 -16.56 -26.06 12.71
C PHE A 475 -15.93 -27.45 12.85
N ALA A 476 -16.42 -28.28 13.79
CA ALA A 476 -15.91 -29.62 14.00
C ALA A 476 -16.09 -30.52 12.77
N ASP A 477 -17.25 -30.46 12.12
CA ASP A 477 -17.55 -31.25 10.93
C ASP A 477 -16.62 -30.86 9.76
N HIS A 478 -16.43 -29.57 9.52
CA HIS A 478 -15.49 -29.09 8.49
C HIS A 478 -14.05 -29.48 8.79
N VAL A 479 -13.63 -29.47 10.06
CA VAL A 479 -12.28 -29.92 10.46
C VAL A 479 -12.10 -31.42 10.22
N GLU A 480 -13.11 -32.24 10.51
CA GLU A 480 -13.04 -33.68 10.23
C GLU A 480 -13.06 -33.99 8.73
N GLU A 481 -13.90 -33.30 7.95
CA GLU A 481 -13.89 -33.42 6.49
C GLU A 481 -12.52 -33.02 5.90
N LEU A 482 -11.97 -31.88 6.34
CA LEU A 482 -10.67 -31.40 5.91
C LEU A 482 -9.55 -32.42 6.19
N LYS A 483 -9.54 -33.06 7.37
CA LYS A 483 -8.59 -34.13 7.70
C LYS A 483 -8.70 -35.34 6.76
N GLY A 484 -9.90 -35.64 6.27
CA GLY A 484 -10.14 -36.71 5.31
C GLY A 484 -9.69 -36.38 3.89
N LEU A 485 -9.71 -35.10 3.51
CA LEU A 485 -9.40 -34.64 2.15
C LEU A 485 -7.93 -34.25 1.93
N LEU A 486 -7.22 -33.83 2.98
CA LEU A 486 -5.83 -33.40 2.87
C LEU A 486 -4.86 -34.58 2.73
N GLU A 487 -3.88 -34.43 1.82
CA GLU A 487 -2.75 -35.35 1.74
C GLU A 487 -1.88 -35.27 3.01
N PRO A 488 -1.17 -36.36 3.39
CA PRO A 488 -0.31 -36.35 4.57
C PRO A 488 0.73 -35.22 4.55
N GLY A 489 0.70 -34.39 5.60
CA GLY A 489 1.65 -33.28 5.78
C GLY A 489 1.22 -31.95 5.16
N ARG A 490 0.09 -31.91 4.43
CA ARG A 490 -0.52 -30.64 4.00
C ARG A 490 -1.16 -29.94 5.19
N ALA A 491 -1.08 -28.62 5.17
CA ALA A 491 -1.68 -27.76 6.18
C ALA A 491 -2.31 -26.54 5.51
N VAL A 492 -3.38 -26.04 6.13
CA VAL A 492 -4.19 -24.92 5.67
C VAL A 492 -4.22 -23.84 6.73
N GLN A 493 -4.78 -22.69 6.38
CA GLN A 493 -4.90 -21.55 7.27
C GLN A 493 -6.36 -21.26 7.56
N PHE A 494 -6.60 -20.56 8.67
CA PHE A 494 -7.96 -20.20 9.09
C PHE A 494 -8.15 -18.68 9.05
N ASN A 495 -9.16 -18.24 8.29
CA ASN A 495 -9.50 -16.83 8.16
C ASN A 495 -10.59 -16.44 9.16
N SER A 496 -10.29 -15.53 10.09
CA SER A 496 -11.20 -15.07 11.14
C SER A 496 -11.50 -13.57 11.01
N MET A 497 -12.75 -13.18 11.27
CA MET A 497 -13.20 -11.78 11.19
C MET A 497 -13.10 -11.13 12.58
N PHE A 498 -12.22 -10.14 12.72
CA PHE A 498 -11.94 -9.50 14.00
C PHE A 498 -13.08 -8.60 14.48
N LEU A 499 -13.69 -7.81 13.58
CA LEU A 499 -14.82 -6.93 13.91
C LEU A 499 -16.15 -7.65 14.15
N ASP A 500 -16.24 -8.98 13.98
CA ASP A 500 -17.38 -9.77 14.44
C ASP A 500 -17.05 -10.36 15.83
N PRO A 501 -17.53 -9.76 16.94
CA PRO A 501 -17.13 -10.17 18.28
C PRO A 501 -17.64 -11.56 18.64
N TYR A 502 -18.73 -12.03 18.01
CA TYR A 502 -19.27 -13.35 18.25
C TYR A 502 -18.37 -14.41 17.62
N LEU A 503 -18.06 -14.26 16.32
CA LEU A 503 -17.20 -15.20 15.61
C LEU A 503 -15.77 -15.17 16.12
N TRP A 504 -15.21 -13.99 16.41
CA TRP A 504 -13.87 -13.89 16.99
C TRP A 504 -13.76 -14.65 18.32
N LYS A 505 -14.73 -14.46 19.23
CA LYS A 505 -14.79 -15.21 20.50
C LYS A 505 -14.98 -16.70 20.30
N LEU A 506 -15.68 -17.12 19.26
CA LEU A 506 -15.89 -18.53 18.94
C LEU A 506 -14.59 -19.18 18.42
N HIS A 507 -13.97 -18.58 17.40
CA HIS A 507 -12.84 -19.19 16.68
C HIS A 507 -11.49 -19.04 17.40
N VAL A 508 -11.14 -17.81 17.82
CA VAL A 508 -9.78 -17.47 18.28
C VAL A 508 -9.75 -17.09 19.76
N GLY A 509 -10.62 -16.17 20.18
CA GLY A 509 -10.74 -15.67 21.55
C GLY A 509 -11.49 -16.64 22.46
N GLY A 510 -12.47 -16.16 23.24
CA GLY A 510 -13.24 -16.90 24.27
C GLY A 510 -13.21 -18.46 24.26
N LYS A 511 -13.80 -19.10 23.24
CA LYS A 511 -13.89 -20.57 23.13
C LYS A 511 -12.65 -21.25 22.52
N ARG A 512 -11.80 -20.48 21.83
CA ARG A 512 -10.51 -20.91 21.25
C ARG A 512 -10.63 -22.17 20.37
N LEU A 513 -11.65 -22.28 19.51
CA LEU A 513 -11.85 -23.48 18.69
C LEU A 513 -10.63 -23.81 17.80
N VAL A 514 -10.05 -22.81 17.13
CA VAL A 514 -8.90 -23.01 16.25
C VAL A 514 -7.64 -23.41 17.04
N PRO A 515 -7.22 -22.68 18.10
CA PRO A 515 -6.12 -23.13 18.97
C PRO A 515 -6.31 -24.53 19.56
N ARG A 516 -7.53 -24.89 19.99
CA ARG A 516 -7.83 -26.23 20.53
C ARG A 516 -7.76 -27.31 19.47
N ALA A 517 -8.29 -27.06 18.28
CA ALA A 517 -8.20 -27.98 17.15
C ALA A 517 -6.73 -28.22 16.78
N ARG A 518 -5.93 -27.15 16.73
CA ARG A 518 -4.48 -27.24 16.50
C ARG A 518 -3.78 -28.06 17.58
N ALA A 519 -4.04 -27.81 18.86
CA ALA A 519 -3.48 -28.61 19.95
C ALA A 519 -3.88 -30.10 19.87
N ALA A 520 -5.04 -30.41 19.28
CA ALA A 520 -5.50 -31.77 18.99
C ALA A 520 -4.87 -32.38 17.71
N GLY A 521 -4.00 -31.65 17.01
CA GLY A 521 -3.29 -32.09 15.81
C GLY A 521 -3.99 -31.78 14.50
N ALA A 522 -4.98 -30.87 14.49
CA ALA A 522 -5.62 -30.40 13.25
C ALA A 522 -4.60 -29.67 12.35
N PRO A 523 -4.77 -29.75 11.01
CA PRO A 523 -3.79 -29.27 10.03
C PRO A 523 -3.85 -27.75 9.81
N PHE A 524 -3.96 -26.97 10.89
CA PHE A 524 -3.89 -25.51 10.84
C PHE A 524 -2.50 -25.04 11.22
N ASP A 525 -1.82 -24.29 10.35
CA ASP A 525 -0.51 -23.69 10.65
C ASP A 525 -0.50 -22.16 10.58
N GLY A 526 -1.61 -21.54 10.17
CA GLY A 526 -1.76 -20.10 10.10
C GLY A 526 -3.15 -19.58 10.46
N VAL A 527 -3.20 -18.36 11.00
CA VAL A 527 -4.44 -17.60 11.22
C VAL A 527 -4.34 -16.25 10.50
N VAL A 528 -5.40 -15.92 9.77
CA VAL A 528 -5.52 -14.68 9.01
C VAL A 528 -6.56 -13.79 9.68
N VAL A 529 -6.12 -12.66 10.23
CA VAL A 529 -6.94 -11.66 10.91
C VAL A 529 -7.46 -10.68 9.89
N THR A 530 -8.79 -10.62 9.76
CA THR A 530 -9.48 -9.86 8.71
C THR A 530 -10.53 -8.93 9.26
N ALA A 531 -11.04 -8.04 8.40
CA ALA A 531 -12.06 -7.05 8.76
C ALA A 531 -11.64 -6.26 10.01
N GLY A 532 -10.47 -5.61 9.98
CA GLY A 532 -9.93 -4.82 11.08
C GLY A 532 -8.51 -5.25 11.48
N ILE A 533 -7.73 -4.28 11.97
CA ILE A 533 -6.42 -4.53 12.59
C ILE A 533 -6.59 -4.32 14.10
N PRO A 534 -6.22 -5.29 14.95
CA PRO A 534 -6.26 -5.11 16.40
C PRO A 534 -5.35 -3.96 16.85
N GLU A 535 -5.63 -3.40 18.03
CA GLU A 535 -4.71 -2.46 18.66
C GLU A 535 -3.38 -3.15 19.01
N LEU A 536 -2.30 -2.39 19.16
CA LEU A 536 -0.94 -2.93 19.27
C LEU A 536 -0.79 -4.00 20.36
N GLU A 537 -1.24 -3.72 21.58
CA GLU A 537 -1.13 -4.66 22.72
C GLU A 537 -1.93 -5.94 22.48
N GLU A 538 -3.13 -5.82 21.88
CA GLU A 538 -3.99 -6.96 21.57
C GLU A 538 -3.38 -7.81 20.43
N ALA A 539 -2.80 -7.18 19.40
CA ALA A 539 -2.14 -7.88 18.31
C ALA A 539 -0.93 -8.69 18.79
N VAL A 540 -0.11 -8.11 19.69
CA VAL A 540 1.03 -8.83 20.29
C VAL A 540 0.54 -10.03 21.09
N SER A 541 -0.48 -9.86 21.94
CA SER A 541 -1.09 -10.96 22.71
C SER A 541 -1.65 -12.06 21.80
N ILE A 542 -2.31 -11.69 20.71
CA ILE A 542 -2.83 -12.65 19.72
C ILE A 542 -1.69 -13.47 19.11
N ILE A 543 -0.59 -12.82 18.72
CA ILE A 543 0.60 -13.50 18.15
C ILE A 543 1.19 -14.47 19.17
N GLU A 544 1.39 -14.05 20.41
CA GLU A 544 1.93 -14.87 21.49
C GLU A 544 1.05 -16.09 21.77
N GLU A 545 -0.26 -15.89 21.95
CA GLU A 545 -1.21 -16.95 22.25
C GLU A 545 -1.37 -17.98 21.12
N LEU A 546 -1.33 -17.52 19.87
CA LEU A 546 -1.39 -18.41 18.70
C LEU A 546 -0.09 -19.19 18.54
N THR A 547 1.05 -18.55 18.77
CA THR A 547 2.37 -19.20 18.74
C THR A 547 2.47 -20.26 19.83
N GLU A 548 2.01 -19.99 21.05
CA GLU A 548 1.94 -20.96 22.14
C GLU A 548 1.04 -22.17 21.78
N ALA A 549 -0.05 -21.92 21.06
CA ALA A 549 -0.92 -22.97 20.54
C ALA A 549 -0.30 -23.76 19.36
N GLY A 550 0.89 -23.39 18.89
CA GLY A 550 1.59 -24.04 17.79
C GLY A 550 1.15 -23.58 16.40
N ILE A 551 0.56 -22.40 16.27
CA ILE A 551 0.30 -21.73 14.98
C ILE A 551 1.54 -20.95 14.58
N SER A 552 2.14 -21.27 13.44
CA SER A 552 3.41 -20.69 13.00
C SER A 552 3.26 -19.34 12.30
N TYR A 553 2.08 -19.06 11.73
CA TYR A 553 1.88 -17.89 10.87
C TYR A 553 0.68 -17.05 11.31
N VAL A 554 0.90 -15.75 11.49
CA VAL A 554 -0.16 -14.77 11.69
C VAL A 554 -0.10 -13.77 10.54
N ALA A 555 -1.23 -13.65 9.83
CA ALA A 555 -1.38 -12.69 8.74
C ALA A 555 -2.41 -11.62 9.09
N PHE A 556 -2.15 -10.37 8.72
CA PHE A 556 -3.07 -9.24 8.87
C PHE A 556 -3.50 -8.70 7.52
N LYS A 557 -4.79 -8.38 7.34
CA LYS A 557 -5.34 -7.74 6.12
C LYS A 557 -5.64 -6.24 6.31
N PRO A 558 -4.66 -5.33 6.14
CA PRO A 558 -4.91 -3.89 6.16
C PRO A 558 -5.46 -3.40 4.81
N GLY A 559 -6.39 -2.44 4.85
CA GLY A 559 -7.01 -1.82 3.66
C GLY A 559 -6.80 -0.31 3.55
N THR A 560 -6.01 0.31 4.44
CA THR A 560 -5.67 1.74 4.43
C THR A 560 -4.21 1.99 4.81
N VAL A 561 -3.65 3.15 4.44
CA VAL A 561 -2.28 3.55 4.84
C VAL A 561 -2.10 3.52 6.36
N ALA A 562 -3.11 3.98 7.11
CA ALA A 562 -3.06 3.97 8.57
C ALA A 562 -3.01 2.54 9.14
N GLN A 563 -3.80 1.63 8.57
CA GLN A 563 -3.79 0.22 8.96
C GLN A 563 -2.47 -0.47 8.61
N ILE A 564 -1.88 -0.17 7.43
CA ILE A 564 -0.54 -0.68 7.05
C ILE A 564 0.50 -0.23 8.08
N ARG A 565 0.50 1.06 8.46
CA ARG A 565 1.39 1.58 9.51
C ARG A 565 1.13 0.97 10.88
N SER A 566 -0.10 0.58 11.21
CA SER A 566 -0.38 -0.21 12.41
C SER A 566 0.29 -1.59 12.36
N VAL A 567 0.25 -2.29 11.24
CA VAL A 567 0.95 -3.57 11.07
C VAL A 567 2.47 -3.40 11.16
N ILE A 568 3.03 -2.31 10.61
CA ILE A 568 4.47 -1.97 10.79
C ILE A 568 4.81 -1.79 12.27
N ARG A 569 3.96 -1.10 13.05
CA ARG A 569 4.15 -0.95 14.50
C ARG A 569 4.10 -2.30 15.23
N ILE A 570 3.19 -3.19 14.85
CA ILE A 570 3.11 -4.55 15.39
C ILE A 570 4.42 -5.30 15.09
N ALA A 571 4.88 -5.30 13.84
CA ALA A 571 6.12 -5.98 13.45
C ALA A 571 7.37 -5.45 14.17
N ASN A 572 7.39 -4.16 14.53
CA ASN A 572 8.47 -3.58 15.33
C ASN A 572 8.50 -4.10 16.78
N GLU A 573 7.35 -4.46 17.34
CA GLU A 573 7.25 -4.99 18.71
C GLU A 573 7.59 -6.48 18.78
N VAL A 574 7.43 -7.22 17.66
CA VAL A 574 7.78 -8.64 17.54
C VAL A 574 8.86 -8.90 16.48
N PRO A 575 10.08 -8.34 16.62
CA PRO A 575 11.10 -8.36 15.56
C PRO A 575 11.59 -9.77 15.17
N ASN A 576 11.44 -10.76 16.05
CA ASN A 576 11.85 -12.15 15.82
C ASN A 576 10.72 -13.02 15.24
N TYR A 577 9.51 -12.48 15.08
CA TYR A 577 8.38 -13.21 14.54
C TYR A 577 8.06 -12.74 13.11
N PRO A 578 7.94 -13.65 12.13
CA PRO A 578 7.56 -13.29 10.76
C PRO A 578 6.07 -12.91 10.70
N VAL A 579 5.79 -11.65 10.37
CA VAL A 579 4.43 -11.12 10.22
C VAL A 579 4.10 -11.04 8.73
N ILE A 580 3.04 -11.73 8.31
CA ILE A 580 2.56 -11.67 6.93
C ILE A 580 1.53 -10.53 6.82
N VAL A 581 1.67 -9.68 5.81
CA VAL A 581 0.72 -8.58 5.54
C VAL A 581 0.07 -8.80 4.19
N HIS A 582 -1.26 -8.84 4.19
CA HIS A 582 -2.10 -9.02 3.01
C HIS A 582 -2.75 -7.69 2.65
N ILE A 583 -2.07 -6.86 1.85
CA ILE A 583 -2.56 -5.53 1.47
C ILE A 583 -3.61 -5.71 0.37
N GLU A 584 -4.85 -5.34 0.67
CA GLU A 584 -5.97 -5.47 -0.27
C GLU A 584 -6.46 -4.10 -0.75
N GLY A 585 -6.54 -3.93 -2.07
CA GLY A 585 -7.11 -2.74 -2.69
C GLY A 585 -8.64 -2.75 -2.74
N GLY A 586 -9.25 -1.58 -2.91
CA GLY A 586 -10.70 -1.42 -2.96
C GLY A 586 -11.39 -1.96 -4.22
N ARG A 587 -10.65 -2.56 -5.15
CA ARG A 587 -11.19 -3.31 -6.30
C ARG A 587 -11.41 -4.81 -6.00
N ALA A 588 -11.18 -5.23 -4.76
CA ALA A 588 -11.49 -6.58 -4.29
C ALA A 588 -13.00 -6.88 -4.35
N GLY A 589 -13.33 -8.18 -4.38
CA GLY A 589 -14.70 -8.66 -4.27
C GLY A 589 -15.18 -8.71 -2.82
N GLY A 590 -16.50 -8.76 -2.62
CA GLY A 590 -17.09 -8.68 -1.29
C GLY A 590 -16.97 -7.28 -0.70
N HIS A 591 -16.70 -7.19 0.60
CA HIS A 591 -16.50 -5.90 1.26
C HIS A 591 -15.31 -5.18 0.64
N HIS A 592 -15.50 -3.92 0.25
CA HIS A 592 -14.45 -3.16 -0.39
C HIS A 592 -14.17 -1.83 0.31
N SER A 593 -12.95 -1.32 0.12
CA SER A 593 -12.55 0.03 0.49
C SER A 593 -12.66 0.99 -0.71
N TRP A 594 -12.34 2.25 -0.47
CA TRP A 594 -12.21 3.27 -1.52
C TRP A 594 -10.74 3.62 -1.80
N GLU A 595 -9.81 2.82 -1.28
CA GLU A 595 -8.37 3.00 -1.47
C GLU A 595 -7.90 2.20 -2.70
N ASP A 596 -7.00 2.78 -3.50
CA ASP A 596 -6.37 2.10 -4.62
C ASP A 596 -5.14 1.31 -4.16
N LEU A 597 -4.91 0.12 -4.74
CA LEU A 597 -3.82 -0.76 -4.33
C LEU A 597 -2.44 -0.14 -4.60
N ASP A 598 -2.25 0.48 -5.76
CA ASP A 598 -0.97 1.07 -6.14
C ASP A 598 -0.67 2.27 -5.22
N ASP A 599 -1.67 3.11 -4.94
CA ASP A 599 -1.53 4.25 -4.01
C ASP A 599 -1.12 3.80 -2.59
N LEU A 600 -1.75 2.75 -2.08
CA LEU A 600 -1.43 2.18 -0.76
C LEU A 600 0.03 1.73 -0.70
N LEU A 601 0.48 1.01 -1.72
CA LEU A 601 1.83 0.48 -1.82
C LEU A 601 2.86 1.59 -2.00
N LEU A 602 2.67 2.51 -2.95
CA LEU A 602 3.59 3.62 -3.20
C LEU A 602 3.81 4.49 -1.95
N ALA A 603 2.77 4.66 -1.13
CA ALA A 603 2.86 5.44 0.10
C ALA A 603 3.63 4.72 1.23
N THR A 604 3.69 3.39 1.25
CA THR A 604 4.13 2.61 2.42
C THR A 604 5.25 1.60 2.16
N TYR A 605 5.54 1.27 0.89
CA TYR A 605 6.48 0.22 0.51
C TYR A 605 7.90 0.43 1.07
N ALA A 606 8.38 1.67 1.05
CA ALA A 606 9.68 2.00 1.63
C ALA A 606 9.73 1.75 3.15
N GLU A 607 8.66 2.05 3.89
CA GLU A 607 8.56 1.78 5.33
C GLU A 607 8.49 0.27 5.59
N LEU A 608 7.67 -0.44 4.82
CA LEU A 608 7.51 -1.91 4.89
C LEU A 608 8.84 -2.64 4.70
N ARG A 609 9.63 -2.28 3.68
CA ARG A 609 10.92 -2.92 3.39
C ARG A 609 12.06 -2.53 4.33
N THR A 610 11.83 -1.65 5.32
CA THR A 610 12.83 -1.43 6.39
C THR A 610 12.88 -2.57 7.40
N ARG A 611 11.92 -3.51 7.38
CA ARG A 611 11.79 -4.59 8.34
C ARG A 611 11.90 -5.94 7.65
N SER A 612 12.84 -6.75 8.10
CA SER A 612 13.11 -8.08 7.52
C SER A 612 12.07 -9.13 7.92
N ASN A 613 11.32 -8.91 9.00
CA ASN A 613 10.29 -9.84 9.48
C ASN A 613 8.91 -9.60 8.85
N LEU A 614 8.76 -8.65 7.93
CA LEU A 614 7.53 -8.43 7.17
C LEU A 614 7.56 -9.17 5.84
N VAL A 615 6.51 -9.95 5.57
CA VAL A 615 6.29 -10.64 4.28
C VAL A 615 5.08 -10.02 3.59
N LEU A 616 5.31 -9.40 2.43
CA LEU A 616 4.35 -8.54 1.74
C LEU A 616 3.57 -9.32 0.67
N CYS A 617 2.31 -9.60 0.95
CA CYS A 617 1.38 -10.16 -0.03
C CYS A 617 0.34 -9.11 -0.44
N VAL A 618 -0.13 -9.17 -1.69
CA VAL A 618 -1.14 -8.22 -2.21
C VAL A 618 -2.31 -8.92 -2.86
N GLY A 619 -3.47 -8.28 -2.79
CA GLY A 619 -4.72 -8.77 -3.36
C GLY A 619 -5.67 -7.63 -3.74
N GLY A 620 -6.77 -7.99 -4.40
CA GLY A 620 -7.79 -7.03 -4.84
C GLY A 620 -7.58 -6.56 -6.27
N GLY A 621 -8.47 -6.99 -7.17
CA GLY A 621 -8.42 -6.62 -8.60
C GLY A 621 -7.39 -7.37 -9.44
N ILE A 622 -6.81 -8.47 -8.94
CA ILE A 622 -5.87 -9.33 -9.68
C ILE A 622 -6.64 -10.54 -10.23
N GLY A 623 -6.92 -10.53 -11.54
CA GLY A 623 -7.65 -11.61 -12.23
C GLY A 623 -6.81 -12.41 -13.24
N THR A 624 -5.61 -11.95 -13.57
CA THR A 624 -4.79 -12.51 -14.66
C THR A 624 -3.37 -12.85 -14.19
N PRO A 625 -2.75 -13.93 -14.70
CA PRO A 625 -1.36 -14.30 -14.39
C PRO A 625 -0.34 -13.18 -14.64
N GLU A 626 -0.51 -12.41 -15.72
CA GLU A 626 0.43 -11.36 -16.14
C GLU A 626 0.46 -10.22 -15.11
N ARG A 627 -0.73 -9.79 -14.64
CA ARG A 627 -0.82 -8.78 -13.59
C ARG A 627 -0.25 -9.29 -12.26
N ALA A 628 -0.39 -10.57 -11.94
CA ALA A 628 0.25 -11.15 -10.76
C ALA A 628 1.79 -11.14 -10.88
N ALA A 629 2.31 -11.46 -12.06
CA ALA A 629 3.75 -11.38 -12.36
C ALA A 629 4.28 -9.94 -12.28
N ASP A 630 3.53 -8.94 -12.75
CA ASP A 630 3.90 -7.51 -12.60
C ASP A 630 4.15 -7.13 -11.14
N TYR A 631 3.32 -7.62 -10.20
CA TYR A 631 3.45 -7.36 -8.77
C TYR A 631 4.62 -8.13 -8.15
N LEU A 632 4.77 -9.42 -8.47
CA LEU A 632 5.88 -10.24 -7.97
C LEU A 632 7.24 -9.70 -8.43
N THR A 633 7.39 -9.37 -9.70
CA THR A 633 8.64 -8.82 -10.27
C THR A 633 8.88 -7.37 -9.86
N GLY A 634 7.85 -6.67 -9.37
CA GLY A 634 7.91 -5.25 -9.04
C GLY A 634 7.79 -4.31 -10.24
N ARG A 635 7.54 -4.84 -11.45
CA ARG A 635 7.39 -4.05 -12.68
C ARG A 635 6.22 -3.06 -12.61
N TRP A 636 5.19 -3.35 -11.81
CA TRP A 636 4.02 -2.49 -11.61
C TRP A 636 4.36 -1.04 -11.21
N SER A 637 5.39 -0.81 -10.39
CA SER A 637 5.75 0.52 -9.88
C SER A 637 6.49 1.38 -10.91
N THR A 638 7.06 0.76 -11.94
CA THR A 638 7.83 1.47 -12.99
C THR A 638 6.95 2.38 -13.84
N ALA A 639 5.69 1.99 -14.07
CA ALA A 639 4.69 2.82 -14.75
C ALA A 639 4.39 4.12 -13.99
N HIS A 640 4.62 4.14 -12.67
CA HIS A 640 4.49 5.31 -11.80
C HIS A 640 5.79 6.12 -11.67
N GLY A 641 6.84 5.73 -12.41
CA GLY A 641 8.15 6.38 -12.40
C GLY A 641 9.03 6.04 -11.20
N PHE A 642 8.73 4.96 -10.47
CA PHE A 642 9.53 4.45 -9.34
C PHE A 642 10.40 3.25 -9.73
N PRO A 643 11.45 2.92 -8.95
CA PRO A 643 12.18 1.65 -9.11
C PRO A 643 11.25 0.45 -8.96
N ALA A 644 11.66 -0.71 -9.46
CA ALA A 644 10.90 -1.94 -9.27
C ALA A 644 10.66 -2.22 -7.78
N MET A 645 9.41 -2.53 -7.42
CA MET A 645 8.98 -2.82 -6.05
C MET A 645 8.43 -4.26 -5.94
N PRO A 646 9.31 -5.29 -5.89
CA PRO A 646 8.90 -6.70 -5.83
C PRO A 646 8.04 -7.02 -4.61
N LEU A 647 7.08 -7.93 -4.77
CA LEU A 647 6.22 -8.39 -3.68
C LEU A 647 6.41 -9.89 -3.44
N ASP A 648 6.08 -10.34 -2.24
CA ASP A 648 6.42 -11.69 -1.79
C ASP A 648 5.32 -12.71 -2.14
N GLY A 649 4.06 -12.29 -2.25
CA GLY A 649 2.95 -13.18 -2.61
C GLY A 649 1.71 -12.47 -3.17
N ILE A 650 0.84 -13.22 -3.85
CA ILE A 650 -0.36 -12.74 -4.52
C ILE A 650 -1.60 -13.51 -4.08
N LEU A 651 -2.59 -12.80 -3.58
CA LEU A 651 -3.87 -13.36 -3.13
C LEU A 651 -4.86 -13.40 -4.29
N VAL A 652 -5.34 -14.60 -4.61
CA VAL A 652 -6.35 -14.85 -5.64
C VAL A 652 -7.67 -15.21 -4.94
N GLY A 653 -8.64 -14.29 -5.02
CA GLY A 653 -10.00 -14.51 -4.53
C GLY A 653 -10.96 -14.75 -5.69
N THR A 654 -11.39 -13.68 -6.34
CA THR A 654 -12.43 -13.69 -7.38
C THR A 654 -12.18 -14.69 -8.51
N ALA A 655 -10.95 -14.79 -9.04
CA ALA A 655 -10.68 -15.71 -10.14
C ALA A 655 -10.90 -17.20 -9.77
N ALA A 656 -10.84 -17.54 -8.49
CA ALA A 656 -11.05 -18.90 -7.99
C ALA A 656 -12.54 -19.26 -7.77
N MET A 657 -13.46 -18.30 -7.88
CA MET A 657 -14.90 -18.51 -7.61
C MET A 657 -15.57 -19.44 -8.64
N ALA A 658 -15.01 -19.56 -9.83
CA ALA A 658 -15.55 -20.41 -10.90
C ALA A 658 -14.80 -21.74 -11.07
N THR A 659 -13.95 -22.12 -10.11
CA THR A 659 -13.16 -23.35 -10.19
C THR A 659 -14.01 -24.60 -10.02
N LEU A 660 -13.51 -25.75 -10.47
CA LEU A 660 -14.23 -27.03 -10.43
C LEU A 660 -14.68 -27.40 -9.01
N GLU A 661 -13.78 -27.26 -8.04
CA GLU A 661 -14.01 -27.64 -6.64
C GLU A 661 -14.84 -26.62 -5.86
N ALA A 662 -15.00 -25.39 -6.37
CA ALA A 662 -15.92 -24.43 -5.78
C ALA A 662 -17.37 -24.93 -5.88
N THR A 663 -18.09 -24.92 -4.75
CA THR A 663 -19.51 -25.32 -4.66
C THR A 663 -20.48 -24.30 -5.25
N THR A 664 -19.97 -23.25 -5.90
CA THR A 664 -20.76 -22.24 -6.59
C THR A 664 -21.64 -22.89 -7.65
N SER A 665 -22.93 -22.54 -7.69
CA SER A 665 -23.91 -23.17 -8.58
C SER A 665 -23.51 -23.01 -10.06
N PRO A 666 -23.81 -23.99 -10.94
CA PRO A 666 -23.40 -23.93 -12.36
C PRO A 666 -23.88 -22.69 -13.11
N GLU A 667 -25.09 -22.18 -12.82
CA GLU A 667 -25.57 -20.93 -13.40
C GLU A 667 -24.79 -19.71 -12.91
N VAL A 668 -24.38 -19.71 -11.64
CA VAL A 668 -23.57 -18.63 -11.05
C VAL A 668 -22.16 -18.64 -11.64
N LYS A 669 -21.55 -19.82 -11.82
CA LYS A 669 -20.25 -19.95 -12.51
C LYS A 669 -20.32 -19.40 -13.95
N ARG A 670 -21.41 -19.69 -14.67
CA ARG A 670 -21.65 -19.15 -16.02
C ARG A 670 -21.78 -17.63 -16.00
N MET A 671 -22.56 -17.08 -15.08
CA MET A 671 -22.72 -15.63 -14.93
C MET A 671 -21.40 -14.94 -14.57
N LEU A 672 -20.55 -15.56 -13.73
CA LEU A 672 -19.19 -15.08 -13.42
C LEU A 672 -18.33 -14.99 -14.69
N VAL A 673 -18.38 -16.01 -15.56
CA VAL A 673 -17.66 -16.03 -16.85
C VAL A 673 -18.20 -14.99 -17.84
N GLU A 674 -19.51 -14.79 -17.88
CA GLU A 674 -20.18 -13.87 -18.82
C GLU A 674 -20.07 -12.40 -18.39
N THR A 675 -19.69 -12.13 -17.14
CA THR A 675 -19.59 -10.77 -16.59
C THR A 675 -18.28 -10.11 -17.04
N PRO A 676 -18.33 -8.99 -17.80
CA PRO A 676 -17.13 -8.40 -18.39
C PRO A 676 -16.21 -7.68 -17.38
N GLY A 677 -16.75 -7.18 -16.28
CA GLY A 677 -16.01 -6.36 -15.32
C GLY A 677 -15.71 -4.95 -15.83
N THR A 678 -15.00 -4.17 -15.02
CA THR A 678 -14.54 -2.82 -15.38
C THR A 678 -13.28 -2.42 -14.62
N PRO A 679 -12.30 -1.76 -15.28
CA PRO A 679 -11.16 -1.14 -14.60
C PRO A 679 -11.54 0.13 -13.83
N ASP A 680 -12.67 0.76 -14.18
CA ASP A 680 -13.14 1.98 -13.55
C ASP A 680 -13.78 1.70 -12.19
N TRP A 681 -13.81 2.71 -11.32
CA TRP A 681 -14.53 2.62 -10.05
C TRP A 681 -16.04 2.56 -10.28
N VAL A 682 -16.71 1.64 -9.59
CA VAL A 682 -18.17 1.58 -9.55
C VAL A 682 -18.63 2.43 -8.38
N GLY A 683 -19.32 3.54 -8.67
CA GLY A 683 -19.81 4.45 -7.62
C GLY A 683 -20.86 3.79 -6.72
N ALA A 684 -20.94 4.22 -5.46
CA ALA A 684 -21.90 3.66 -4.50
C ALA A 684 -23.35 3.81 -4.99
N GLY A 685 -24.11 2.71 -4.97
CA GLY A 685 -25.50 2.67 -5.47
C GLY A 685 -25.61 2.66 -7.00
N THR A 686 -24.49 2.54 -7.72
CA THR A 686 -24.48 2.49 -9.20
C THR A 686 -24.02 1.13 -9.72
N ALA A 687 -24.13 0.92 -11.02
CA ALA A 687 -23.62 -0.26 -11.70
C ALA A 687 -22.95 0.11 -13.02
N SER A 688 -21.87 -0.60 -13.34
CA SER A 688 -21.08 -0.45 -14.57
C SER A 688 -20.31 -1.75 -14.86
N GLY A 689 -20.15 -2.12 -16.13
CA GLY A 689 -19.39 -3.32 -16.51
C GLY A 689 -19.94 -4.64 -15.97
N GLY A 690 -21.27 -4.73 -15.75
CA GLY A 690 -21.90 -5.90 -15.12
C GLY A 690 -21.65 -6.03 -13.61
N MET A 691 -21.07 -5.00 -12.98
CA MET A 691 -20.76 -4.93 -11.57
C MET A 691 -21.52 -3.79 -10.91
N ALA A 692 -21.93 -3.97 -9.65
CA ALA A 692 -22.63 -2.98 -8.84
C ALA A 692 -21.93 -2.78 -7.49
N SER A 693 -22.06 -1.58 -6.92
CA SER A 693 -21.67 -1.29 -5.54
C SER A 693 -22.94 -1.03 -4.72
N GLY A 694 -23.17 -1.89 -3.72
CA GLY A 694 -24.29 -1.77 -2.76
C GLY A 694 -23.78 -1.67 -1.33
N ARG A 695 -24.69 -1.78 -0.34
CA ARG A 695 -24.31 -1.86 1.07
C ARG A 695 -24.68 -3.20 1.70
N SER A 696 -23.80 -3.67 2.57
CA SER A 696 -24.02 -4.86 3.39
C SER A 696 -24.99 -4.58 4.55
N GLN A 697 -25.37 -5.62 5.29
CA GLN A 697 -26.23 -5.50 6.48
C GLN A 697 -25.67 -4.54 7.54
N LEU A 698 -24.35 -4.36 7.61
CA LEU A 698 -23.66 -3.48 8.56
C LEU A 698 -23.41 -2.08 7.99
N GLY A 699 -23.88 -1.80 6.76
CA GLY A 699 -23.70 -0.51 6.08
C GLY A 699 -22.33 -0.32 5.41
N ALA A 700 -21.46 -1.34 5.42
CA ALA A 700 -20.21 -1.32 4.66
C ALA A 700 -20.49 -1.53 3.16
N ASP A 701 -19.69 -0.93 2.29
CA ASP A 701 -19.86 -1.08 0.84
C ASP A 701 -19.44 -2.49 0.39
N ILE A 702 -20.16 -3.06 -0.58
CA ILE A 702 -19.97 -4.42 -1.09
C ILE A 702 -20.10 -4.45 -2.62
N HIS A 703 -19.17 -5.13 -3.29
CA HIS A 703 -19.23 -5.36 -4.73
C HIS A 703 -20.06 -6.59 -5.05
N GLU A 704 -20.96 -6.46 -6.01
CA GLU A 704 -21.87 -7.51 -6.46
C GLU A 704 -21.98 -7.54 -7.99
N ILE A 705 -22.37 -8.67 -8.59
CA ILE A 705 -22.79 -8.72 -9.99
C ILE A 705 -24.10 -7.94 -10.15
N ASP A 706 -24.24 -7.16 -11.23
CA ASP A 706 -25.46 -6.38 -11.54
C ASP A 706 -26.62 -7.25 -12.06
N ASN A 707 -27.20 -8.05 -11.17
CA ASN A 707 -28.37 -8.91 -11.41
C ASN A 707 -29.61 -8.42 -10.62
N ALA A 708 -30.72 -9.18 -10.65
CA ALA A 708 -31.94 -8.79 -9.91
C ALA A 708 -31.68 -8.62 -8.41
N ALA A 709 -30.87 -9.48 -7.79
CA ALA A 709 -30.52 -9.33 -6.38
C ALA A 709 -29.84 -7.99 -6.08
N SER A 710 -28.81 -7.59 -6.84
CA SER A 710 -28.12 -6.31 -6.60
C SER A 710 -29.02 -5.10 -6.86
N ARG A 711 -29.93 -5.16 -7.86
CA ARG A 711 -30.92 -4.10 -8.12
C ARG A 711 -31.88 -3.94 -6.95
N THR A 712 -32.35 -5.05 -6.37
CA THR A 712 -33.16 -5.06 -5.14
C THR A 712 -32.35 -4.51 -3.97
N GLY A 713 -31.09 -4.93 -3.79
CA GLY A 713 -30.22 -4.40 -2.75
C GLY A 713 -30.07 -2.87 -2.80
N ARG A 714 -29.85 -2.31 -4.00
CA ARG A 714 -29.74 -0.86 -4.22
C ARG A 714 -31.06 -0.13 -3.98
N LEU A 715 -32.19 -0.69 -4.42
CA LEU A 715 -33.52 -0.15 -4.10
C LEU A 715 -33.72 -0.07 -2.57
N LEU A 716 -33.35 -1.13 -1.84
CA LEU A 716 -33.47 -1.15 -0.39
C LEU A 716 -32.53 -0.15 0.29
N ASP A 717 -31.35 0.12 -0.29
CA ASP A 717 -30.42 1.12 0.22
C ASP A 717 -30.95 2.57 0.13
N GLU A 718 -31.87 2.85 -0.80
CA GLU A 718 -32.53 4.16 -0.94
C GLU A 718 -33.60 4.43 0.13
N VAL A 719 -34.26 3.37 0.63
CA VAL A 719 -35.42 3.48 1.53
C VAL A 719 -35.14 3.02 2.97
N ALA A 720 -34.02 2.31 3.20
CA ALA A 720 -33.69 1.74 4.51
C ALA A 720 -33.61 2.82 5.60
N GLY A 721 -34.26 2.56 6.73
CA GLY A 721 -34.31 3.49 7.87
C GLY A 721 -35.39 4.58 7.76
N ASP A 722 -36.14 4.66 6.65
CA ASP A 722 -37.25 5.59 6.45
C ASP A 722 -38.57 4.84 6.27
N ALA A 723 -39.39 4.80 7.32
CA ALA A 723 -40.67 4.11 7.31
C ALA A 723 -41.68 4.71 6.32
N GLU A 724 -41.63 6.03 6.07
CA GLU A 724 -42.55 6.69 5.14
C GLU A 724 -42.16 6.36 3.69
N ALA A 725 -40.85 6.37 3.38
CA ALA A 725 -40.36 5.97 2.06
C ALA A 725 -40.66 4.49 1.75
N VAL A 726 -40.48 3.60 2.74
CA VAL A 726 -40.83 2.18 2.60
C VAL A 726 -42.32 2.01 2.36
N ALA A 727 -43.18 2.72 3.09
CA ALA A 727 -44.63 2.66 2.89
C ALA A 727 -45.05 3.20 1.51
N ALA A 728 -44.43 4.29 1.05
CA ALA A 728 -44.73 4.90 -0.25
C ALA A 728 -44.32 4.03 -1.44
N ARG A 729 -43.28 3.20 -1.30
CA ARG A 729 -42.74 2.32 -2.35
C ARG A 729 -42.99 0.83 -2.05
N ARG A 730 -43.95 0.50 -1.17
CA ARG A 730 -44.16 -0.86 -0.67
C ARG A 730 -44.32 -1.90 -1.79
N ASP A 731 -45.18 -1.62 -2.76
CA ASP A 731 -45.48 -2.56 -3.85
C ASP A 731 -44.27 -2.77 -4.78
N GLU A 732 -43.49 -1.72 -5.02
CA GLU A 732 -42.22 -1.79 -5.77
C GLU A 732 -41.20 -2.66 -5.02
N ILE A 733 -41.08 -2.46 -3.70
CA ILE A 733 -40.19 -3.26 -2.84
C ILE A 733 -40.59 -4.73 -2.88
N ILE A 734 -41.88 -5.05 -2.71
CA ILE A 734 -42.37 -6.43 -2.74
C ILE A 734 -42.09 -7.08 -4.09
N ALA A 735 -42.40 -6.40 -5.19
CA ALA A 735 -42.11 -6.91 -6.54
C ALA A 735 -40.60 -7.16 -6.75
N ALA A 736 -39.75 -6.30 -6.20
CA ALA A 736 -38.29 -6.46 -6.25
C ALA A 736 -37.79 -7.60 -5.36
N LEU A 737 -38.42 -7.83 -4.19
CA LEU A 737 -38.07 -8.95 -3.30
C LEU A 737 -38.46 -10.30 -3.92
N ASP A 738 -39.63 -10.40 -4.53
CA ASP A 738 -40.20 -11.66 -5.01
C ASP A 738 -39.46 -12.26 -6.22
N VAL A 739 -38.62 -11.47 -6.88
CA VAL A 739 -37.71 -11.94 -7.94
C VAL A 739 -36.31 -12.28 -7.43
N THR A 740 -36.06 -12.26 -6.11
CA THR A 740 -34.78 -12.70 -5.52
C THR A 740 -34.93 -13.99 -4.74
N ALA A 741 -33.82 -14.52 -4.23
CA ALA A 741 -33.80 -15.70 -3.37
C ALA A 741 -34.48 -15.48 -2.00
N LYS A 742 -34.85 -14.24 -1.66
CA LYS A 742 -35.50 -13.86 -0.40
C LYS A 742 -36.78 -13.06 -0.68
N PRO A 743 -37.87 -13.74 -1.10
CA PRO A 743 -39.14 -13.10 -1.42
C PRO A 743 -39.80 -12.52 -0.17
N TYR A 744 -40.82 -11.69 -0.38
CA TYR A 744 -41.71 -11.30 0.71
C TYR A 744 -42.51 -12.54 1.16
N PHE A 745 -42.64 -12.71 2.48
CA PHE A 745 -43.41 -13.83 3.02
C PHE A 745 -44.89 -13.70 2.62
N GLY A 746 -45.39 -12.47 2.60
CA GLY A 746 -46.79 -12.10 2.37
C GLY A 746 -47.40 -11.40 3.58
N ASP A 747 -48.60 -10.86 3.40
CA ASP A 747 -49.34 -10.17 4.47
C ASP A 747 -49.89 -11.19 5.49
N VAL A 748 -49.06 -11.56 6.47
CA VAL A 748 -49.33 -12.62 7.46
C VAL A 748 -50.62 -12.42 8.27
N ALA A 749 -51.10 -11.19 8.42
CA ALA A 749 -52.36 -10.90 9.10
C ALA A 749 -53.60 -11.36 8.30
N GLU A 750 -53.45 -11.54 6.99
CA GLU A 750 -54.53 -11.97 6.09
C GLU A 750 -54.47 -13.48 5.80
N MET A 751 -53.39 -14.16 6.19
CA MET A 751 -53.19 -15.59 5.97
C MET A 751 -53.97 -16.43 6.98
N THR A 752 -54.51 -17.56 6.54
CA THR A 752 -54.98 -18.62 7.45
C THR A 752 -53.81 -19.37 8.07
N TYR A 753 -54.03 -20.07 9.19
CA TYR A 753 -52.98 -20.89 9.82
C TYR A 753 -52.41 -21.93 8.84
N GLY A 754 -53.26 -22.56 8.02
CA GLY A 754 -52.86 -23.49 6.97
C GLY A 754 -51.97 -22.83 5.91
N GLN A 755 -52.36 -21.65 5.41
CA GLN A 755 -51.57 -20.88 4.44
C GLN A 755 -50.22 -20.43 5.01
N TRP A 756 -50.19 -19.93 6.24
CA TRP A 756 -48.97 -19.48 6.92
C TRP A 756 -47.95 -20.61 7.08
N LEU A 757 -48.39 -21.79 7.53
CA LEU A 757 -47.52 -22.96 7.66
C LEU A 757 -47.05 -23.49 6.31
N ALA A 758 -47.95 -23.57 5.32
CA ALA A 758 -47.61 -24.01 3.96
C ALA A 758 -46.57 -23.09 3.30
N ARG A 759 -46.73 -21.78 3.44
CA ARG A 759 -45.79 -20.78 2.91
C ARG A 759 -44.41 -20.88 3.56
N TYR A 760 -44.36 -21.14 4.87
CA TYR A 760 -43.09 -21.38 5.55
C TYR A 760 -42.37 -22.61 4.99
N LEU A 761 -43.09 -23.71 4.74
CA LEU A 761 -42.50 -24.92 4.14
C LEU A 761 -42.01 -24.67 2.72
N GLU A 762 -42.82 -24.01 1.89
CA GLU A 762 -42.46 -23.66 0.52
C GLU A 762 -41.11 -22.92 0.45
N LEU A 763 -40.89 -21.98 1.37
CA LEU A 763 -39.67 -21.15 1.41
C LEU A 763 -38.49 -21.81 2.13
N ALA A 764 -38.76 -22.64 3.14
CA ALA A 764 -37.72 -23.29 3.94
C ALA A 764 -37.20 -24.58 3.29
N VAL A 765 -38.09 -25.44 2.80
CA VAL A 765 -37.75 -26.79 2.31
C VAL A 765 -38.09 -27.01 0.83
N GLY A 766 -38.80 -26.07 0.19
CA GLY A 766 -39.23 -26.19 -1.20
C GLY A 766 -40.56 -26.93 -1.34
N SER A 767 -40.94 -27.28 -2.57
CA SER A 767 -42.20 -28.01 -2.84
C SER A 767 -42.25 -29.38 -2.14
N GLN A 768 -43.45 -29.92 -1.95
CA GLN A 768 -43.63 -31.23 -1.33
C GLN A 768 -42.82 -32.34 -2.03
N GLU A 769 -42.80 -32.34 -3.37
CA GLU A 769 -42.06 -33.32 -4.17
C GLU A 769 -40.55 -33.24 -3.90
N VAL A 770 -40.01 -32.02 -3.73
CA VAL A 770 -38.61 -31.79 -3.41
C VAL A 770 -38.30 -32.22 -1.97
N ALA A 771 -39.15 -31.85 -1.02
CA ALA A 771 -38.97 -32.21 0.38
C ALA A 771 -39.05 -33.73 0.61
N ASP A 772 -39.96 -34.43 -0.05
CA ASP A 772 -40.13 -35.89 0.08
C ASP A 772 -38.99 -36.68 -0.61
N ALA A 773 -38.29 -36.08 -1.58
CA ALA A 773 -37.15 -36.68 -2.26
C ALA A 773 -35.81 -36.43 -1.53
N ALA A 774 -35.74 -35.44 -0.63
CA ALA A 774 -34.53 -35.10 0.10
C ALA A 774 -34.31 -36.05 1.29
N GLU A 775 -33.05 -36.48 1.50
CA GLU A 775 -32.69 -37.23 2.72
C GLU A 775 -32.85 -36.37 3.99
N THR A 776 -32.55 -35.08 3.87
CA THR A 776 -32.75 -34.06 4.92
C THR A 776 -33.42 -32.83 4.31
N PRO A 777 -34.75 -32.65 4.45
CA PRO A 777 -35.44 -31.54 3.78
C PRO A 777 -35.09 -30.16 4.36
N TRP A 778 -34.59 -30.10 5.59
CA TRP A 778 -34.21 -28.88 6.28
C TRP A 778 -32.74 -28.51 6.03
N ILE A 779 -32.48 -27.29 5.54
CA ILE A 779 -31.10 -26.78 5.39
C ILE A 779 -30.41 -26.58 6.74
N ASP A 780 -31.18 -26.24 7.77
CA ASP A 780 -30.67 -25.98 9.10
C ASP A 780 -31.68 -26.40 10.16
N VAL A 781 -31.18 -27.00 11.24
CA VAL A 781 -32.01 -27.49 12.36
C VAL A 781 -32.85 -26.38 12.99
N THR A 782 -32.36 -25.14 13.01
CA THR A 782 -33.11 -24.01 13.58
C THR A 782 -34.35 -23.67 12.76
N TRP A 783 -34.37 -23.97 11.46
CA TRP A 783 -35.56 -23.77 10.63
C TRP A 783 -36.63 -24.81 10.94
N ARG A 784 -36.21 -26.05 11.22
CA ARG A 784 -37.10 -27.12 11.70
C ARG A 784 -37.70 -26.77 13.06
N GLU A 785 -36.88 -26.28 14.00
CA GLU A 785 -37.38 -25.90 15.33
C GLU A 785 -38.32 -24.69 15.29
N ARG A 786 -38.06 -23.70 14.43
CA ARG A 786 -39.02 -22.61 14.18
C ARG A 786 -40.36 -23.16 13.65
N PHE A 787 -40.33 -24.12 12.73
CA PHE A 787 -41.57 -24.76 12.26
C PHE A 787 -42.31 -25.50 13.36
N ARG A 788 -41.58 -26.18 14.26
CA ARG A 788 -42.18 -26.81 15.45
C ARG A 788 -42.93 -25.80 16.30
N GLU A 789 -42.29 -24.68 16.62
CA GLU A 789 -42.92 -23.62 17.42
C GLU A 789 -44.15 -23.05 16.71
N MET A 790 -44.12 -22.93 15.39
CA MET A 790 -45.26 -22.51 14.58
C MET A 790 -46.42 -23.52 14.66
N LEU A 791 -46.14 -24.82 14.52
CA LEU A 791 -47.14 -25.88 14.66
C LEU A 791 -47.77 -25.89 16.05
N GLN A 792 -46.95 -25.86 17.10
CA GLN A 792 -47.41 -25.85 18.49
C GLN A 792 -48.21 -24.58 18.82
N ARG A 793 -47.85 -23.44 18.21
CA ARG A 793 -48.64 -22.21 18.32
C ARG A 793 -50.01 -22.38 17.69
N ALA A 794 -50.09 -22.99 16.50
CA ALA A 794 -51.36 -23.28 15.85
C ALA A 794 -52.23 -24.24 16.69
N GLU A 795 -51.65 -25.30 17.25
CA GLU A 795 -52.35 -26.20 18.20
C GLU A 795 -52.91 -25.42 19.40
N SER A 796 -52.09 -24.57 20.01
CA SER A 796 -52.51 -23.79 21.18
C SER A 796 -53.63 -22.79 20.90
N ARG A 797 -53.72 -22.30 19.66
CA ARG A 797 -54.72 -21.31 19.25
C ARG A 797 -56.03 -21.95 18.80
N LEU A 798 -55.94 -23.01 18.00
CA LEU A 798 -57.10 -23.66 17.38
C LEU A 798 -57.78 -24.66 18.31
N HIS A 799 -57.10 -25.08 19.37
CA HIS A 799 -57.73 -25.95 20.37
C HIS A 799 -58.80 -25.17 21.17
N PRO A 800 -60.01 -25.74 21.37
CA PRO A 800 -61.11 -25.05 22.06
C PRO A 800 -60.91 -24.83 23.57
N ALA A 801 -59.73 -25.14 24.11
CA ALA A 801 -59.46 -25.06 25.54
C ALA A 801 -58.56 -23.86 25.83
N ASP A 802 -59.07 -22.90 26.60
CA ASP A 802 -58.36 -21.65 26.89
C ASP A 802 -57.37 -21.74 28.07
N ARG A 803 -57.29 -22.91 28.73
CA ARG A 803 -56.46 -23.15 29.92
C ARG A 803 -56.11 -24.62 30.12
N GLY A 804 -54.97 -24.87 30.75
CA GLY A 804 -54.44 -26.21 31.01
C GLY A 804 -53.46 -26.68 29.93
N PRO A 805 -52.80 -27.83 30.13
CA PRO A 805 -51.88 -28.37 29.13
C PRO A 805 -52.66 -28.86 27.91
N ILE A 806 -52.26 -28.40 26.72
CA ILE A 806 -52.76 -28.88 25.43
C ILE A 806 -51.77 -29.96 24.95
N PRO A 807 -52.22 -31.21 24.68
CA PRO A 807 -51.35 -32.23 24.10
C PRO A 807 -50.87 -31.81 22.71
N THR A 808 -49.57 -31.90 22.46
CA THR A 808 -48.98 -31.63 21.13
C THR A 808 -48.83 -32.91 20.34
N LEU A 809 -49.12 -32.84 19.04
CA LEU A 809 -48.86 -33.90 18.07
C LEU A 809 -47.37 -33.94 17.65
N PHE A 810 -46.61 -32.89 17.97
CA PHE A 810 -45.25 -32.65 17.46
C PHE A 810 -44.19 -32.64 18.57
N ALA A 811 -44.30 -33.57 19.53
CA ALA A 811 -43.32 -33.75 20.60
C ALA A 811 -42.02 -34.42 20.13
N ASP A 812 -42.08 -35.23 19.07
CA ASP A 812 -40.95 -35.97 18.49
C ASP A 812 -40.37 -35.23 17.27
N ASP A 813 -39.06 -35.29 17.09
CA ASP A 813 -38.34 -34.74 15.94
C ASP A 813 -38.70 -35.49 14.66
N ALA A 814 -38.92 -36.81 14.75
CA ALA A 814 -39.22 -37.66 13.60
C ALA A 814 -40.48 -37.22 12.84
N ALA A 815 -41.42 -36.56 13.52
CA ALA A 815 -42.62 -36.01 12.89
C ALA A 815 -42.30 -34.83 11.95
N LEU A 816 -41.24 -34.07 12.22
CA LEU A 816 -40.86 -32.89 11.45
C LEU A 816 -39.90 -33.19 10.30
N ASP A 817 -39.31 -34.37 10.27
CA ASP A 817 -38.49 -34.83 9.13
C ASP A 817 -39.35 -35.05 7.87
N ARG A 818 -40.69 -35.12 8.02
CA ARG A 818 -41.67 -35.10 6.92
C ARG A 818 -42.58 -33.87 7.03
N PRO A 819 -42.09 -32.68 6.70
CA PRO A 819 -42.76 -31.41 7.03
C PRO A 819 -44.18 -31.28 6.47
N TYR A 820 -44.41 -31.69 5.23
CA TYR A 820 -45.74 -31.64 4.62
C TYR A 820 -46.72 -32.65 5.21
N ALA A 821 -46.24 -33.80 5.67
CA ALA A 821 -47.07 -34.76 6.41
C ALA A 821 -47.44 -34.24 7.80
N ALA A 822 -46.52 -33.50 8.46
CA ALA A 822 -46.80 -32.82 9.72
C ALA A 822 -47.89 -31.75 9.55
N LEU A 823 -47.81 -30.94 8.48
CA LEU A 823 -48.85 -29.98 8.13
C LEU A 823 -50.21 -30.66 7.90
N ALA A 824 -50.26 -31.73 7.10
CA ALA A 824 -51.49 -32.47 6.85
C ALA A 824 -52.08 -33.10 8.13
N THR A 825 -51.23 -33.51 9.07
CA THR A 825 -51.64 -34.03 10.37
C THR A 825 -52.30 -32.94 11.22
N LEU A 826 -51.72 -31.73 11.24
CA LEU A 826 -52.30 -30.58 11.93
C LEU A 826 -53.65 -30.19 11.33
N THR A 827 -53.75 -29.98 10.01
CA THR A 827 -55.00 -29.55 9.35
C THR A 827 -56.08 -30.63 9.41
N GLY A 828 -55.70 -31.91 9.42
CA GLY A 828 -56.62 -33.01 9.68
C GLY A 828 -57.22 -33.00 11.09
N GLN A 829 -56.44 -32.63 12.12
CA GLN A 829 -56.91 -32.53 13.51
C GLN A 829 -57.67 -31.22 13.78
N PHE A 830 -57.26 -30.12 13.15
CA PHE A 830 -57.83 -28.79 13.30
C PHE A 830 -58.28 -28.23 11.93
N PRO A 831 -59.45 -28.64 11.40
CA PRO A 831 -59.92 -28.20 10.08
C PRO A 831 -60.10 -26.69 9.94
N ASP A 832 -60.33 -26.00 11.07
CA ASP A 832 -60.45 -24.54 11.13
C ASP A 832 -59.16 -23.84 10.68
N ALA A 833 -58.01 -24.51 10.69
CA ALA A 833 -56.72 -23.98 10.24
C ALA A 833 -56.77 -23.40 8.82
N ASP A 834 -57.61 -23.96 7.93
CA ASP A 834 -57.72 -23.54 6.53
C ASP A 834 -58.68 -22.37 6.31
N SER A 835 -59.41 -21.94 7.35
CA SER A 835 -60.42 -20.86 7.26
C SER A 835 -60.23 -19.72 8.25
N VAL A 836 -59.54 -19.96 9.37
CA VAL A 836 -59.27 -18.96 10.41
C VAL A 836 -57.97 -18.24 10.10
N VAL A 837 -58.04 -16.92 9.97
CA VAL A 837 -56.88 -16.03 9.82
C VAL A 837 -56.03 -15.97 11.08
N LEU A 838 -54.74 -15.66 10.92
CA LEU A 838 -53.81 -15.55 12.03
C LEU A 838 -54.30 -14.53 13.07
N HIS A 839 -54.27 -14.91 14.35
CA HIS A 839 -54.65 -14.00 15.42
C HIS A 839 -53.70 -12.78 15.45
N PRO A 840 -54.18 -11.55 15.72
CA PRO A 840 -53.33 -10.35 15.72
C PRO A 840 -52.11 -10.42 16.65
N ALA A 841 -52.19 -11.19 17.74
CA ALA A 841 -51.07 -11.44 18.66
C ALA A 841 -50.06 -12.50 18.16
N ASP A 842 -50.43 -13.31 17.17
CA ASP A 842 -49.55 -14.33 16.58
C ASP A 842 -48.67 -13.75 15.46
N VAL A 843 -49.07 -12.63 14.86
CA VAL A 843 -48.24 -11.84 13.92
C VAL A 843 -46.92 -11.38 14.56
N PRO A 844 -46.91 -10.62 15.68
CA PRO A 844 -45.65 -10.23 16.32
C PRO A 844 -44.89 -11.41 16.92
N PHE A 845 -45.59 -12.51 17.29
CA PHE A 845 -44.92 -13.76 17.67
C PHE A 845 -44.10 -14.33 16.52
N PHE A 846 -44.67 -14.43 15.31
CA PHE A 846 -43.94 -14.92 14.13
C PHE A 846 -42.74 -14.03 13.77
N VAL A 847 -42.92 -12.71 13.81
CA VAL A 847 -41.82 -11.78 13.56
C VAL A 847 -40.72 -11.93 14.60
N ALA A 848 -41.07 -12.11 15.88
CA ALA A 848 -40.10 -12.37 16.94
C ALA A 848 -39.39 -13.74 16.76
N LEU A 849 -40.12 -14.76 16.33
CA LEU A 849 -39.59 -16.08 16.01
C LEU A 849 -38.58 -16.01 14.85
N CYS A 850 -38.82 -15.17 13.85
CA CYS A 850 -37.87 -14.94 12.76
C CYS A 850 -36.56 -14.25 13.22
N ARG A 851 -36.55 -13.62 14.41
CA ARG A 851 -35.36 -12.99 15.00
C ARG A 851 -34.58 -13.91 15.95
N THR A 852 -35.06 -15.11 16.23
CA THR A 852 -34.38 -16.01 17.17
C THR A 852 -32.99 -16.41 16.63
N PRO A 853 -31.96 -16.47 17.50
CA PRO A 853 -30.61 -16.88 17.09
C PRO A 853 -30.59 -18.24 16.38
N GLY A 854 -29.75 -18.37 15.36
CA GLY A 854 -29.69 -19.53 14.47
C GLY A 854 -29.40 -19.10 13.03
N LYS A 855 -29.66 -19.98 12.06
CA LYS A 855 -29.61 -19.58 10.64
C LYS A 855 -30.73 -18.58 10.35
N PRO A 856 -30.47 -17.37 9.83
CA PRO A 856 -31.52 -16.40 9.52
C PRO A 856 -32.57 -16.96 8.57
N VAL A 857 -33.80 -16.42 8.65
CA VAL A 857 -34.89 -16.84 7.75
C VAL A 857 -34.59 -16.46 6.30
N ASN A 858 -35.14 -17.24 5.37
CA ASN A 858 -34.84 -17.13 3.94
C ASN A 858 -35.89 -16.32 3.15
N PHE A 859 -36.53 -15.39 3.84
CA PHE A 859 -37.58 -14.54 3.30
C PHE A 859 -37.64 -13.26 4.13
N VAL A 860 -38.36 -12.26 3.61
CA VAL A 860 -38.63 -11.02 4.34
C VAL A 860 -39.99 -11.16 5.05
N PRO A 861 -40.03 -11.25 6.40
CA PRO A 861 -41.30 -11.46 7.12
C PRO A 861 -42.18 -10.20 7.14
N VAL A 862 -41.57 -9.02 7.13
CA VAL A 862 -42.25 -7.71 7.17
C VAL A 862 -41.51 -6.69 6.31
N VAL A 863 -42.25 -5.83 5.62
CA VAL A 863 -41.71 -4.68 4.86
C VAL A 863 -41.85 -3.44 5.74
N ASP A 864 -40.80 -3.15 6.51
CA ASP A 864 -40.71 -2.03 7.45
C ASP A 864 -39.38 -1.28 7.27
N GLN A 865 -39.08 -0.32 8.15
CA GLN A 865 -37.82 0.44 8.12
C GLN A 865 -36.56 -0.45 8.21
N ASP A 866 -36.68 -1.69 8.71
CA ASP A 866 -35.60 -2.67 8.84
C ASP A 866 -35.51 -3.61 7.61
N VAL A 867 -36.29 -3.39 6.55
CA VAL A 867 -36.39 -4.29 5.36
C VAL A 867 -35.03 -4.70 4.78
N ARG A 868 -34.07 -3.76 4.69
CA ARG A 868 -32.71 -4.05 4.21
C ARG A 868 -32.00 -5.05 5.12
N ARG A 869 -32.14 -4.90 6.44
CA ARG A 869 -31.51 -5.80 7.41
C ARG A 869 -32.05 -7.21 7.26
N TRP A 870 -33.37 -7.36 7.10
CA TRP A 870 -34.00 -8.66 6.87
C TRP A 870 -33.50 -9.32 5.58
N TRP A 871 -33.44 -8.55 4.50
CA TRP A 871 -33.05 -9.06 3.19
C TRP A 871 -31.54 -9.38 3.10
N ARG A 872 -30.67 -8.49 3.58
CA ARG A 872 -29.20 -8.67 3.53
C ARG A 872 -28.66 -9.72 4.50
N SER A 873 -29.39 -10.07 5.56
CA SER A 873 -28.93 -11.04 6.55
C SER A 873 -28.72 -12.42 5.94
N ASP A 874 -27.52 -13.01 6.05
CA ASP A 874 -27.17 -14.34 5.52
C ASP A 874 -27.62 -14.56 4.06
N SER A 875 -27.19 -13.64 3.18
CA SER A 875 -27.60 -13.56 1.76
C SER A 875 -26.57 -14.10 0.76
N LEU A 876 -25.50 -14.77 1.24
CA LEU A 876 -24.39 -15.20 0.39
C LEU A 876 -24.40 -16.70 0.06
N TRP A 877 -25.00 -17.55 0.89
CA TRP A 877 -24.97 -19.00 0.71
C TRP A 877 -25.84 -19.48 -0.47
N GLN A 878 -26.83 -18.69 -0.87
CA GLN A 878 -27.77 -19.03 -1.95
C GLN A 878 -27.06 -19.16 -3.31
N ALA A 879 -25.91 -18.52 -3.51
CA ALA A 879 -25.09 -18.67 -4.71
C ALA A 879 -24.45 -20.07 -4.87
N HIS A 880 -24.55 -20.90 -3.83
CA HIS A 880 -24.04 -22.28 -3.76
C HIS A 880 -25.16 -23.32 -3.67
N ASP A 881 -26.42 -22.88 -3.75
CA ASP A 881 -27.58 -23.76 -3.68
C ASP A 881 -28.26 -23.85 -5.06
N PRO A 882 -28.49 -25.06 -5.60
CA PRO A 882 -29.07 -25.25 -6.93
C PRO A 882 -30.55 -24.85 -7.03
N ARG A 883 -31.24 -24.55 -5.92
CA ARG A 883 -32.65 -24.13 -5.94
C ARG A 883 -32.85 -22.71 -6.46
N TYR A 884 -31.80 -21.89 -6.50
CA TYR A 884 -31.87 -20.51 -6.96
C TYR A 884 -31.17 -20.34 -8.30
N SER A 885 -31.77 -19.51 -9.16
CA SER A 885 -31.12 -19.06 -10.38
C SER A 885 -30.04 -18.01 -10.09
N ALA A 886 -29.10 -17.84 -11.00
CA ALA A 886 -28.02 -16.86 -10.84
C ALA A 886 -28.51 -15.39 -10.78
N ASP A 887 -29.69 -15.08 -11.34
CA ASP A 887 -30.25 -13.71 -11.30
C ASP A 887 -30.81 -13.37 -9.90
N GLN A 888 -31.24 -14.39 -9.14
CA GLN A 888 -31.92 -14.25 -7.85
C GLN A 888 -30.98 -14.03 -6.65
N VAL A 889 -29.69 -14.30 -6.80
CA VAL A 889 -28.75 -14.46 -5.67
C VAL A 889 -27.69 -13.36 -5.63
N CYS A 890 -27.18 -13.04 -4.44
CA CYS A 890 -26.06 -12.13 -4.29
C CYS A 890 -24.75 -12.86 -4.66
N ILE A 891 -24.01 -12.34 -5.64
CA ILE A 891 -22.72 -12.88 -6.10
C ILE A 891 -21.70 -11.75 -5.97
N ILE A 892 -20.59 -11.98 -5.27
CA ILE A 892 -19.70 -10.90 -4.79
C ILE A 892 -18.27 -10.90 -5.37
N PRO A 893 -18.07 -10.87 -6.70
CA PRO A 893 -16.74 -10.82 -7.29
C PRO A 893 -16.14 -9.41 -7.22
N GLY A 894 -14.83 -9.29 -7.48
CA GLY A 894 -14.15 -8.00 -7.63
C GLY A 894 -14.33 -7.42 -9.02
N THR A 895 -14.38 -6.10 -9.12
CA THR A 895 -14.76 -5.38 -10.35
C THR A 895 -13.83 -5.62 -11.53
N VAL A 896 -12.52 -5.72 -11.24
CA VAL A 896 -11.48 -5.99 -12.26
C VAL A 896 -11.24 -7.48 -12.43
N ALA A 897 -11.19 -8.22 -11.33
CA ALA A 897 -10.77 -9.62 -11.34
C ALA A 897 -11.78 -10.55 -12.02
N VAL A 898 -13.07 -10.19 -12.07
CA VAL A 898 -14.10 -10.96 -12.77
C VAL A 898 -13.79 -11.13 -14.26
N ALA A 899 -13.19 -10.12 -14.91
CA ALA A 899 -12.78 -10.18 -16.31
C ALA A 899 -11.71 -11.26 -16.58
N GLY A 900 -10.99 -11.69 -15.55
CA GLY A 900 -10.01 -12.78 -15.63
C GLY A 900 -10.63 -14.19 -15.61
N ILE A 901 -11.91 -14.31 -15.30
CA ILE A 901 -12.64 -15.58 -15.28
C ILE A 901 -13.11 -15.91 -16.70
N THR A 902 -12.29 -16.64 -17.45
CA THR A 902 -12.60 -16.98 -18.86
C THR A 902 -13.17 -18.39 -19.05
N ARG A 903 -13.08 -19.24 -18.02
CA ARG A 903 -13.51 -20.63 -18.05
C ARG A 903 -14.14 -21.01 -16.72
N ALA A 904 -15.31 -21.65 -16.77
CA ALA A 904 -15.90 -22.32 -15.62
C ALA A 904 -15.32 -23.73 -15.45
N ASP A 905 -15.28 -24.20 -14.21
CA ASP A 905 -14.85 -25.54 -13.84
C ASP A 905 -13.40 -25.86 -14.22
N GLU A 906 -12.52 -24.84 -14.21
CA GLU A 906 -11.06 -25.04 -14.18
C GLU A 906 -10.66 -25.54 -12.78
N PRO A 907 -9.89 -26.64 -12.64
CA PRO A 907 -9.40 -27.09 -11.34
C PRO A 907 -8.61 -25.99 -10.62
N VAL A 908 -8.83 -25.82 -9.31
CA VAL A 908 -8.18 -24.74 -8.55
C VAL A 908 -6.65 -24.84 -8.58
N GLY A 909 -6.08 -26.05 -8.60
CA GLY A 909 -4.64 -26.26 -8.76
C GLY A 909 -4.12 -25.75 -10.12
N GLU A 910 -4.81 -26.07 -11.22
CA GLU A 910 -4.44 -25.62 -12.57
C GLU A 910 -4.47 -24.08 -12.67
N LEU A 911 -5.50 -23.46 -12.09
CA LEU A 911 -5.62 -22.00 -12.05
C LEU A 911 -4.43 -21.36 -11.32
N LEU A 912 -4.10 -21.82 -10.11
CA LEU A 912 -3.05 -21.19 -9.30
C LEU A 912 -1.65 -21.50 -9.84
N ASP A 913 -1.42 -22.71 -10.38
CA ASP A 913 -0.19 -23.09 -11.09
C ASP A 913 0.02 -22.19 -12.33
N ARG A 914 -1.05 -21.88 -13.08
CA ARG A 914 -1.00 -20.97 -14.23
C ARG A 914 -0.51 -19.57 -13.83
N PHE A 915 -0.91 -19.07 -12.66
CA PHE A 915 -0.46 -17.78 -12.15
C PHE A 915 1.03 -17.80 -11.78
N GLU A 916 1.50 -18.84 -11.09
CA GLU A 916 2.92 -18.97 -10.74
C GLU A 916 3.78 -19.13 -12.02
N LYS A 917 3.31 -19.97 -12.95
CA LYS A 917 4.00 -20.26 -14.20
C LYS A 917 4.29 -19.01 -15.03
N ALA A 918 3.36 -18.04 -15.09
CA ALA A 918 3.59 -16.80 -15.84
C ALA A 918 4.83 -16.03 -15.34
N THR A 919 5.07 -16.03 -14.03
CA THR A 919 6.25 -15.39 -13.44
C THR A 919 7.52 -16.18 -13.75
N VAL A 920 7.47 -17.53 -13.68
CA VAL A 920 8.60 -18.38 -14.09
C VAL A 920 8.96 -18.13 -15.56
N ASP A 921 7.96 -18.14 -16.44
CA ASP A 921 8.15 -17.97 -17.87
C ASP A 921 8.73 -16.58 -18.20
N GLU A 922 8.28 -15.52 -17.52
CA GLU A 922 8.84 -14.17 -17.64
C GLU A 922 10.32 -14.11 -17.22
N LEU A 923 10.66 -14.68 -16.06
CA LEU A 923 12.03 -14.68 -15.53
C LEU A 923 12.98 -15.49 -16.42
N VAL A 924 12.56 -16.65 -16.90
CA VAL A 924 13.35 -17.50 -17.81
C VAL A 924 13.50 -16.82 -19.17
N ALA A 925 12.44 -16.18 -19.70
CA ALA A 925 12.53 -15.41 -20.93
C ALA A 925 13.48 -14.20 -20.82
N ALA A 926 13.61 -13.63 -19.61
CA ALA A 926 14.59 -12.59 -19.30
C ALA A 926 16.03 -13.12 -19.11
N GLY A 927 16.26 -14.42 -19.26
CA GLY A 927 17.58 -15.05 -19.19
C GLY A 927 18.03 -15.47 -17.79
N VAL A 928 17.11 -15.55 -16.82
CA VAL A 928 17.43 -16.02 -15.46
C VAL A 928 17.36 -17.55 -15.41
N GLU A 929 18.50 -18.19 -15.15
CA GLU A 929 18.58 -19.65 -15.05
C GLU A 929 17.99 -20.16 -13.72
N PRO A 930 17.07 -21.15 -13.75
CA PRO A 930 16.50 -21.71 -12.53
C PRO A 930 17.52 -22.39 -11.63
N VAL A 931 17.51 -22.03 -10.34
CA VAL A 931 18.42 -22.64 -9.33
C VAL A 931 17.79 -23.91 -8.75
N GLN A 932 18.58 -24.97 -8.65
CA GLN A 932 18.16 -26.22 -8.00
C GLN A 932 18.12 -26.04 -6.47
N ILE A 933 16.98 -26.32 -5.85
CA ILE A 933 16.80 -26.26 -4.40
C ILE A 933 16.25 -27.58 -3.87
N ALA A 934 16.64 -27.95 -2.64
CA ALA A 934 16.16 -29.18 -2.01
C ALA A 934 14.69 -29.09 -1.56
N ALA A 935 14.25 -27.91 -1.15
CA ALA A 935 12.88 -27.63 -0.75
C ALA A 935 12.58 -26.13 -0.93
N ARG A 936 11.31 -25.76 -1.17
CA ARG A 936 10.87 -24.36 -1.25
C ARG A 936 11.11 -23.59 0.05
N ARG A 937 10.96 -24.26 1.19
CA ARG A 937 11.28 -23.70 2.52
C ARG A 937 12.75 -23.96 2.80
N HIS A 938 13.50 -22.89 3.02
CA HIS A 938 14.91 -22.98 3.39
C HIS A 938 15.36 -21.68 4.09
N GLN A 939 16.29 -21.81 5.03
CA GLN A 939 16.91 -20.72 5.78
C GLN A 939 18.42 -20.63 5.53
N ASP A 940 18.95 -21.47 4.65
CA ASP A 940 20.37 -21.53 4.29
C ASP A 940 21.27 -21.77 5.53
N LEU A 941 20.78 -22.54 6.51
CA LEU A 941 21.46 -22.97 7.74
C LEU A 941 22.36 -24.19 7.51
N ALA A 942 22.00 -25.03 6.55
CA ALA A 942 22.74 -26.23 6.17
C ALA A 942 22.64 -26.52 4.66
N SER A 943 23.34 -27.56 4.18
CA SER A 943 23.22 -28.02 2.80
C SER A 943 22.10 -29.05 2.62
N GLY A 944 21.43 -29.00 1.47
CA GLY A 944 20.51 -30.04 1.02
C GLY A 944 19.29 -30.24 1.94
N LEU A 945 18.96 -31.51 2.20
CA LEU A 945 17.77 -31.90 2.98
C LEU A 945 17.86 -31.52 4.45
N LEU A 946 19.06 -31.37 5.00
CA LEU A 946 19.24 -30.98 6.40
C LEU A 946 18.64 -29.59 6.65
N ASP A 947 18.82 -28.66 5.71
CA ASP A 947 18.24 -27.32 5.83
C ASP A 947 16.71 -27.35 5.83
N ALA A 948 16.10 -28.22 5.01
CA ALA A 948 14.66 -28.39 5.00
C ALA A 948 14.12 -28.92 6.34
N VAL A 949 14.88 -29.80 7.01
CA VAL A 949 14.53 -30.33 8.35
C VAL A 949 14.69 -29.26 9.43
N LEU A 950 15.78 -28.49 9.40
CA LEU A 950 16.02 -27.39 10.34
C LEU A 950 15.05 -26.23 10.16
N SER A 951 14.61 -25.98 8.92
CA SER A 951 13.73 -24.86 8.60
C SER A 951 12.25 -25.16 8.86
N ALA A 952 11.86 -26.43 8.99
CA ALA A 952 10.46 -26.83 9.13
C ALA A 952 9.94 -26.67 10.57
N PRO A 953 9.02 -25.74 10.87
CA PRO A 953 8.51 -25.56 12.23
C PRO A 953 7.68 -26.75 12.72
N ASP A 954 7.14 -27.55 11.80
CA ASP A 954 6.23 -28.65 12.07
C ASP A 954 6.65 -29.94 11.37
N VAL A 955 6.27 -31.06 11.99
CA VAL A 955 6.36 -32.41 11.42
C VAL A 955 4.98 -33.08 11.48
N ASN A 956 4.69 -33.93 10.49
CA ASN A 956 3.58 -34.87 10.58
C ASN A 956 4.03 -36.11 11.34
N TRP A 957 3.58 -36.25 12.58
CA TRP A 957 3.86 -37.39 13.45
C TRP A 957 2.60 -38.25 13.61
N ALA A 958 2.58 -39.40 12.93
CA ALA A 958 1.46 -40.36 12.98
C ALA A 958 0.08 -39.74 12.64
N GLY A 959 0.04 -38.88 11.61
CA GLY A 959 -1.19 -38.23 11.14
C GLY A 959 -1.59 -37.00 11.95
N ARG A 960 -0.75 -36.56 12.90
CA ARG A 960 -0.94 -35.33 13.67
C ARG A 960 0.16 -34.36 13.34
N GLN A 961 -0.21 -33.11 13.09
CA GLN A 961 0.77 -32.05 12.95
C GLN A 961 1.24 -31.62 14.34
N THR A 962 2.55 -31.64 14.55
CA THR A 962 3.17 -31.28 15.81
C THR A 962 4.41 -30.45 15.56
N VAL A 963 4.73 -29.54 16.49
CA VAL A 963 5.99 -28.77 16.44
C VAL A 963 7.17 -29.72 16.27
N ASN A 964 8.05 -29.39 15.33
CA ASN A 964 9.23 -30.16 15.00
C ASN A 964 10.12 -30.36 16.25
N PRO A 965 10.45 -31.60 16.64
CA PRO A 965 11.30 -31.88 17.79
C PRO A 965 12.65 -31.15 17.75
N VAL A 966 13.22 -30.89 16.57
CA VAL A 966 14.46 -30.13 16.40
C VAL A 966 14.35 -28.74 17.04
N HIS A 967 13.25 -28.02 16.76
CA HIS A 967 12.98 -26.69 17.32
C HIS A 967 12.67 -26.72 18.82
N ARG A 968 12.31 -27.89 19.38
CA ARG A 968 12.12 -28.05 20.82
C ARG A 968 13.42 -28.34 21.58
N LEU A 969 14.44 -28.84 20.88
CA LEU A 969 15.72 -29.23 21.48
C LEU A 969 16.65 -28.02 21.68
N GLY A 970 16.52 -26.97 20.88
CA GLY A 970 17.28 -25.73 21.00
C GLY A 970 16.95 -24.75 19.86
N ASP A 971 17.40 -23.51 20.01
CA ASP A 971 17.23 -22.48 18.99
C ASP A 971 18.06 -22.81 17.75
N LEU A 972 17.57 -22.44 16.56
CA LEU A 972 18.19 -22.83 15.28
C LEU A 972 19.63 -22.32 15.13
N ASP A 973 19.97 -21.18 15.74
CA ASP A 973 21.31 -20.62 15.71
C ASP A 973 22.29 -21.28 16.69
N GLU A 974 21.83 -22.19 17.53
CA GLU A 974 22.66 -23.02 18.40
C GLU A 974 23.06 -24.36 17.75
N TRP A 975 22.45 -24.73 16.62
CA TRP A 975 22.83 -25.92 15.86
C TRP A 975 24.15 -25.69 15.11
N SER A 976 25.05 -26.67 15.13
CA SER A 976 26.30 -26.64 14.38
C SER A 976 26.40 -27.82 13.43
N VAL A 977 26.85 -27.57 12.20
CA VAL A 977 27.03 -28.57 11.16
C VAL A 977 28.51 -29.00 11.14
N GLU A 978 28.80 -30.27 11.42
CA GLU A 978 30.18 -30.77 11.50
C GLU A 978 30.79 -31.17 10.14
N SER A 979 29.97 -31.38 9.10
CA SER A 979 30.46 -31.72 7.75
C SER A 979 29.40 -31.46 6.68
N ASP A 980 29.77 -30.68 5.67
CA ASP A 980 28.93 -30.39 4.48
C ASP A 980 28.83 -31.58 3.52
N THR A 981 29.66 -32.63 3.70
CA THR A 981 29.75 -33.79 2.80
C THR A 981 29.03 -35.03 3.30
N ALA A 982 28.44 -34.98 4.51
CA ALA A 982 27.71 -36.11 5.10
C ALA A 982 26.19 -36.07 4.88
N ALA A 983 25.69 -35.05 4.17
CA ALA A 983 24.28 -34.82 3.87
C ALA A 983 23.80 -35.57 2.61
#